data_AF-A0A5C8QCE0-F1
#
_entry.id   AF-A0A5C8QCE0-F1
#
_cell.length_a   1.000
_cell.length_b   1.000
_cell.length_c   1.000
_cell.angle_alpha   90.00
_cell.angle_beta   90.00
_cell.angle_gamma   90.00
#
_symmetry.space_group_name_H-M   'P 1'
#
loop_
_entity.id
_entity.type
_entity.pdbx_description
1 polymer ?
#
loop_
_entity_poly.entity_id
_entity_poly.type
_entity_poly.pdbx_seq_one_letter_code
_entity_poly.pdbx_strand_id
1 'polypeptide(L)'
;MASSQNQHRFRLSYELVLCAKCGLKRVRGVTCADCAAQPAPWEVDQRAVARRGAVRAAATLLNVPPKALPLRPFRVLEMEELMNRLHSWLSDFFSAIGAVSSARLGAEDSLLRVTQELLAERAFVSSAARYRPWTPLVDGSRRCVEHLREMALSYLDALSASTPLEAQRHAERAQQQMDAAADVLGRHAQRIERLSELLDAGGFQDQLVVLLLRAMQDMGAGDLTKLGTRAETEVAAVVGSAPGHGCGVGLQFALQRAAVATYGDVRRFEQIVRSSAELVARSPELLSALASSPSFVTDIEAALLDIFDASSQAAQVLDSNVPRQIGRSLVDVAASLVEGPGQMVAIALLVGSGQKTRPYEKLRQDNATELLRSARKQPAMEPLLEGLNLDLRTAQAHRMVRYADDGLTMEIKSVSQALTWDELSDELFMACESAMGCLIGLMHALSRLGHSFGHRDGYRAFGISPEAMLSATLRLMGCSNVSLEETRGTWRVTLTVPVDTQLTVLAAGVAALVPQDISTLTVIADSSGNQHILSGPVALLRPFSDTTDPDNDQYGIAATRMQRLWTYDGKPCIEEALVRAWAAQQVVTALSGDAQSIARLRALRTLAFQVDDTELAEALTAAIRSTRLGGTADRETQELVAKLAAWGSTPVPYQPV
;
A
#
# COMPACT_ATOMS: atom_id res chain seq x y z
N MET A 1 -12.80 32.42 6.10
CA MET A 1 -13.13 31.46 5.02
C MET A 1 -14.59 31.02 5.09
N ALA A 2 -15.55 31.95 5.03
CA ALA A 2 -16.99 31.64 5.17
C ALA A 2 -17.86 32.16 4.01
N SER A 3 -17.26 32.68 2.92
CA SER A 3 -18.00 33.31 1.82
C SER A 3 -18.15 32.45 0.55
N SER A 4 -17.63 31.21 0.50
CA SER A 4 -17.75 30.34 -0.69
C SER A 4 -18.89 29.31 -0.61
N GLN A 5 -19.56 29.14 0.54
CA GLN A 5 -20.54 28.06 0.75
C GLN A 5 -21.91 28.23 0.04
N ASN A 6 -22.11 29.26 -0.79
CA ASN A 6 -23.43 29.59 -1.37
C ASN A 6 -23.46 29.72 -2.90
N GLN A 7 -22.46 29.23 -3.62
CA GLN A 7 -22.33 29.50 -5.07
C GLN A 7 -23.46 28.89 -5.94
N HIS A 8 -24.10 27.80 -5.52
CA HIS A 8 -25.07 27.06 -6.35
C HIS A 8 -26.41 26.77 -5.62
N ARG A 9 -27.08 27.81 -5.12
CA ARG A 9 -28.45 27.71 -4.58
C ARG A 9 -29.48 28.21 -5.58
N PHE A 10 -30.52 27.40 -5.82
CA PHE A 10 -31.73 27.86 -6.51
C PHE A 10 -32.94 27.84 -5.55
N ARG A 11 -33.97 28.61 -5.88
CA ARG A 11 -35.17 28.76 -5.05
C ARG A 11 -36.38 28.25 -5.80
N LEU A 12 -37.19 27.43 -5.13
CA LEU A 12 -38.50 27.01 -5.63
C LEU A 12 -39.59 27.78 -4.89
N SER A 13 -40.51 28.35 -5.65
CA SER A 13 -41.69 29.02 -5.11
C SER A 13 -42.94 28.18 -5.40
N TYR A 14 -43.79 28.02 -4.39
CA TYR A 14 -45.08 27.34 -4.47
C TYR A 14 -46.20 28.34 -4.20
N GLU A 15 -47.25 28.30 -5.00
CA GLU A 15 -48.45 29.12 -4.76
C GLU A 15 -49.28 28.50 -3.64
N LEU A 16 -49.70 29.31 -2.66
CA LEU A 16 -50.51 28.87 -1.53
C LEU A 16 -51.96 29.33 -1.68
N VAL A 17 -52.91 28.48 -1.30
CA VAL A 17 -54.35 28.77 -1.23
C VAL A 17 -54.91 28.33 0.12
N LEU A 18 -56.07 28.87 0.52
CA LEU A 18 -56.78 28.40 1.72
C LEU A 18 -57.57 27.13 1.40
N CYS A 19 -57.48 26.14 2.27
CA CYS A 19 -58.25 24.90 2.16
C CYS A 19 -59.74 25.17 2.38
N ALA A 20 -60.58 24.80 1.42
CA ALA A 20 -62.03 25.00 1.50
C ALA A 20 -62.71 24.25 2.67
N LYS A 21 -62.06 23.21 3.22
CA LYS A 21 -62.61 22.39 4.33
C LYS A 21 -62.14 22.87 5.71
N CYS A 22 -60.85 23.11 5.91
CA CYS A 22 -60.28 23.45 7.23
C CYS A 22 -59.75 24.89 7.36
N GLY A 23 -59.75 25.68 6.28
CA GLY A 23 -59.30 27.08 6.30
C GLY A 23 -57.78 27.29 6.37
N LEU A 24 -56.97 26.24 6.53
CA LEU A 24 -55.50 26.34 6.58
C LEU A 24 -54.88 26.54 5.20
N LYS A 25 -53.71 27.18 5.14
CA LYS A 25 -52.95 27.37 3.89
C LYS A 25 -52.36 26.03 3.42
N ARG A 26 -52.58 25.69 2.15
CA ARG A 26 -51.95 24.54 1.47
C ARG A 26 -51.41 24.94 0.11
N VAL A 27 -50.56 24.09 -0.47
CA VAL A 27 -50.06 24.28 -1.82
C VAL A 27 -51.20 24.12 -2.83
N ARG A 28 -51.28 25.04 -3.79
CA ARG A 28 -52.26 25.00 -4.87
C ARG A 28 -52.11 23.72 -5.69
N GLY A 29 -53.21 23.01 -5.92
CA GLY A 29 -53.26 21.78 -6.70
C GLY A 29 -52.76 20.54 -5.96
N VAL A 30 -52.55 20.62 -4.64
CA VAL A 30 -52.10 19.50 -3.79
C VAL A 30 -53.09 19.26 -2.66
N THR A 31 -53.30 17.99 -2.31
CA THR A 31 -54.16 17.56 -1.19
C THR A 31 -53.76 18.25 0.12
N CYS A 32 -54.75 18.69 0.89
CA CYS A 32 -54.51 19.30 2.20
C CYS A 32 -53.89 18.29 3.17
N ALA A 33 -52.71 18.61 3.73
CA ALA A 33 -52.02 17.75 4.69
C ALA A 33 -52.81 17.57 6.01
N ASP A 34 -53.58 18.58 6.43
CA ASP A 34 -54.28 18.56 7.72
C ASP A 34 -55.63 17.84 7.69
N CYS A 35 -56.40 17.98 6.61
CA CYS A 35 -57.78 17.47 6.54
C CYS A 35 -58.07 16.54 5.35
N ALA A 36 -57.03 16.18 4.58
CA ALA A 36 -57.07 15.31 3.40
C ALA A 36 -58.03 15.76 2.28
N ALA A 37 -58.43 17.03 2.26
CA ALA A 37 -59.28 17.58 1.21
C ALA A 37 -58.53 17.59 -0.12
N GLN A 38 -59.13 17.00 -1.15
CA GLN A 38 -58.59 16.96 -2.51
C GLN A 38 -58.66 18.36 -3.17
N PRO A 39 -57.69 18.71 -4.03
CA PRO A 39 -57.74 19.96 -4.80
C PRO A 39 -58.90 19.93 -5.80
N ALA A 40 -59.43 21.11 -6.14
CA ALA A 40 -60.46 21.19 -7.18
C ALA A 40 -59.85 20.91 -8.57
N PRO A 41 -60.61 20.37 -9.55
CA PRO A 41 -60.07 20.01 -10.87
C PRO A 41 -59.43 21.16 -11.65
N TRP A 42 -59.84 22.41 -11.40
CA TRP A 42 -59.28 23.62 -12.02
C TRP A 42 -58.14 24.26 -11.22
N GLU A 43 -57.78 23.68 -10.06
CA GLU A 43 -56.77 24.21 -9.18
C GLU A 43 -55.37 23.78 -9.64
N VAL A 44 -54.77 24.58 -10.53
CA VAL A 44 -53.47 24.27 -11.14
C VAL A 44 -52.43 25.34 -10.77
N ASP A 45 -51.26 24.89 -10.31
CA ASP A 45 -50.07 25.73 -10.20
C ASP A 45 -49.39 25.79 -11.58
N GLN A 46 -49.57 26.91 -12.30
CA GLN A 46 -49.01 27.10 -13.65
C GLN A 46 -47.48 27.06 -13.65
N ARG A 47 -46.82 27.50 -12.57
CA ARG A 47 -45.36 27.44 -12.44
C ARG A 47 -44.90 26.00 -12.30
N ALA A 48 -45.63 25.19 -11.52
CA ALA A 48 -45.35 23.76 -11.39
C ALA A 48 -45.56 23.01 -12.71
N VAL A 49 -46.59 23.34 -13.49
CA VAL A 49 -46.83 22.75 -14.81
C VAL A 49 -45.69 23.07 -15.78
N ALA A 50 -45.26 24.34 -15.86
CA ALA A 50 -44.15 24.74 -16.72
C ALA A 50 -42.84 24.01 -16.35
N ARG A 51 -42.50 23.93 -15.06
CA ARG A 51 -41.32 23.17 -14.60
C ARG A 51 -41.39 21.70 -14.98
N ARG A 52 -42.53 21.03 -14.75
CA ARG A 52 -42.72 19.61 -15.07
C ARG A 52 -42.61 19.33 -16.57
N GLY A 53 -43.06 20.26 -17.41
CA GLY A 53 -42.87 20.19 -18.86
C GLY A 53 -41.40 20.11 -19.24
N ALA A 54 -40.61 21.11 -18.81
CA ALA A 54 -39.18 21.17 -19.08
C ALA A 54 -38.39 19.99 -18.48
N VAL A 55 -38.76 19.55 -17.27
CA VAL A 55 -38.10 18.44 -16.59
C VAL A 55 -38.33 17.11 -17.30
N ARG A 56 -39.56 16.83 -17.76
CA ARG A 56 -39.90 15.51 -18.31
C ARG A 56 -38.98 15.12 -19.48
N ALA A 57 -38.71 16.07 -20.38
CA ALA A 57 -37.85 15.83 -21.53
C ALA A 57 -36.38 15.55 -21.10
N ALA A 58 -35.84 16.35 -20.19
CA ALA A 58 -34.49 16.14 -19.64
C ALA A 58 -34.36 14.82 -18.87
N ALA A 59 -35.32 14.47 -18.01
CA ALA A 59 -35.34 13.21 -17.27
C ALA A 59 -35.43 11.99 -18.20
N THR A 60 -36.20 12.09 -19.29
CA THR A 60 -36.27 11.03 -20.30
C THR A 60 -34.91 10.83 -20.97
N LEU A 61 -34.24 11.93 -21.35
CA LEU A 61 -32.90 11.87 -21.95
C LEU A 61 -31.87 11.21 -21.02
N LEU A 62 -31.81 11.59 -19.74
CA LEU A 62 -30.85 11.04 -18.77
C LEU A 62 -31.00 9.53 -18.51
N ASN A 63 -32.15 8.94 -18.84
CA ASN A 63 -32.41 7.51 -18.71
C ASN A 63 -32.06 6.71 -19.98
N VAL A 64 -31.68 7.37 -21.07
CA VAL A 64 -31.21 6.69 -22.28
C VAL A 64 -29.85 6.02 -22.00
N PRO A 65 -29.66 4.74 -22.38
CA PRO A 65 -28.36 4.10 -22.25
C PRO A 65 -27.31 4.80 -23.11
N PRO A 66 -26.05 4.88 -22.64
CA PRO A 66 -24.99 5.55 -23.39
C PRO A 66 -24.83 4.90 -24.78
N LYS A 67 -24.70 5.73 -25.81
CA LYS A 67 -24.40 5.25 -27.17
C LYS A 67 -22.98 4.68 -27.18
N ALA A 68 -22.80 3.49 -27.75
CA ALA A 68 -21.47 2.91 -27.94
C ALA A 68 -20.66 3.79 -28.91
N LEU A 69 -19.50 4.26 -28.43
CA LEU A 69 -18.48 4.91 -29.25
C LEU A 69 -17.32 3.93 -29.46
N PRO A 70 -16.47 4.15 -30.50
CA PRO A 70 -15.24 3.39 -30.65
C PRO A 70 -14.38 3.46 -29.39
N LEU A 71 -13.74 2.34 -29.03
CA LEU A 71 -12.82 2.31 -27.90
C LEU A 71 -11.69 3.33 -28.11
N ARG A 72 -11.36 4.07 -27.05
CA ARG A 72 -10.26 5.02 -27.02
C ARG A 72 -9.40 4.79 -25.78
N PRO A 73 -8.08 4.99 -25.87
CA PRO A 73 -7.23 5.12 -24.69
C PRO A 73 -7.77 6.23 -23.77
N PHE A 74 -7.63 6.03 -22.47
CA PHE A 74 -8.04 6.99 -21.46
C PHE A 74 -6.92 7.11 -20.44
N ARG A 75 -6.14 8.19 -20.53
CA ARG A 75 -4.96 8.46 -19.71
C ARG A 75 -5.23 9.68 -18.82
N VAL A 76 -4.17 10.24 -18.21
CA VAL A 76 -4.25 11.41 -17.34
C VAL A 76 -4.79 12.64 -18.09
N LEU A 77 -4.35 12.88 -19.32
CA LEU A 77 -4.82 14.03 -20.11
C LEU A 77 -6.33 13.96 -20.40
N GLU A 78 -6.82 12.80 -20.86
CA GLU A 78 -8.27 12.62 -21.11
C GLU A 78 -9.09 12.79 -19.83
N MET A 79 -8.53 12.39 -18.69
CA MET A 79 -9.13 12.60 -17.37
C MET A 79 -9.18 14.09 -17.01
N GLU A 80 -8.08 14.82 -17.17
CA GLU A 80 -8.03 16.27 -16.92
C GLU A 80 -9.04 17.02 -17.80
N GLU A 81 -9.09 16.69 -19.09
CA GLU A 81 -10.07 17.25 -20.01
C GLU A 81 -11.51 16.94 -19.60
N LEU A 82 -11.79 15.69 -19.20
CA LEU A 82 -13.10 15.29 -18.65
C LEU A 82 -13.44 16.12 -17.40
N MET A 83 -12.51 16.28 -16.46
CA MET A 83 -12.73 17.05 -15.24
C MET A 83 -13.02 18.53 -15.55
N ASN A 84 -12.29 19.13 -16.49
CA ASN A 84 -12.55 20.49 -16.93
C ASN A 84 -13.94 20.65 -17.56
N ARG A 85 -14.35 19.69 -18.40
CA ARG A 85 -15.70 19.68 -18.99
C ARG A 85 -16.78 19.48 -17.93
N LEU A 86 -16.61 18.56 -16.97
CA LEU A 86 -17.56 18.34 -15.88
C LEU A 86 -17.65 19.53 -14.92
N HIS A 87 -16.54 20.22 -14.66
CA HIS A 87 -16.54 21.45 -13.85
C HIS A 87 -17.35 22.56 -14.53
N SER A 88 -17.12 22.80 -15.82
CA SER A 88 -17.92 23.76 -16.60
C SER A 88 -19.39 23.35 -16.65
N TRP A 89 -19.65 22.06 -16.87
CA TRP A 89 -20.99 21.49 -16.94
C TRP A 89 -21.78 21.70 -15.64
N LEU A 90 -21.16 21.52 -14.46
CA LEU A 90 -21.83 21.73 -13.17
C LEU A 90 -22.37 23.17 -13.04
N SER A 91 -21.56 24.16 -13.39
CA SER A 91 -21.96 25.57 -13.37
C SER A 91 -23.13 25.83 -14.32
N ASP A 92 -23.03 25.33 -15.55
CA ASP A 92 -24.08 25.45 -16.57
C ASP A 92 -25.38 24.76 -16.15
N PHE A 93 -25.29 23.59 -15.54
CA PHE A 93 -26.41 22.81 -15.05
C PHE A 93 -27.17 23.55 -13.94
N PHE A 94 -26.47 24.08 -12.93
CA PHE A 94 -27.10 24.86 -11.88
C PHE A 94 -27.72 26.16 -12.41
N SER A 95 -27.10 26.79 -13.40
CA SER A 95 -27.67 27.95 -14.10
C SER A 95 -28.97 27.60 -14.83
N ALA A 96 -29.00 26.47 -15.55
CA ALA A 96 -30.19 25.97 -16.25
C ALA A 96 -31.33 25.64 -15.27
N ILE A 97 -31.04 24.93 -14.17
CA ILE A 97 -32.02 24.69 -13.09
C ILE A 97 -32.56 26.01 -12.54
N GLY A 98 -31.69 26.98 -12.27
CA GLY A 98 -32.07 28.30 -11.80
C GLY A 98 -33.02 29.00 -12.77
N ALA A 99 -32.74 28.93 -14.07
CA ALA A 99 -33.59 29.49 -15.12
C ALA A 99 -34.97 28.81 -15.18
N VAL A 100 -35.02 27.47 -15.07
CA VAL A 100 -36.27 26.69 -15.05
C VAL A 100 -37.09 27.00 -13.80
N SER A 101 -36.44 27.08 -12.63
CA SER A 101 -37.10 27.41 -11.36
C SER A 101 -37.78 28.78 -11.40
N SER A 102 -37.20 29.72 -12.14
CA SER A 102 -37.68 31.11 -12.32
C SER A 102 -38.57 31.30 -13.54
N ALA A 103 -38.89 30.23 -14.29
CA ALA A 103 -39.69 30.27 -15.52
C ALA A 103 -39.16 31.27 -16.58
N ARG A 104 -37.84 31.33 -16.78
CA ARG A 104 -37.24 32.19 -17.82
C ARG A 104 -37.50 31.62 -19.23
N LEU A 105 -37.62 32.50 -20.22
CA LEU A 105 -37.67 32.11 -21.64
C LEU A 105 -36.38 31.36 -22.04
N GLY A 106 -36.51 30.27 -22.80
CA GLY A 106 -35.37 29.43 -23.24
C GLY A 106 -34.75 28.54 -22.16
N ALA A 107 -35.35 28.47 -20.96
CA ALA A 107 -34.83 27.65 -19.87
C ALA A 107 -34.90 26.13 -20.16
N GLU A 108 -35.92 25.69 -20.90
CA GLU A 108 -36.07 24.29 -21.33
C GLU A 108 -34.93 23.87 -22.27
N ASP A 109 -34.66 24.64 -23.32
CA ASP A 109 -33.57 24.38 -24.27
C ASP A 109 -32.21 24.34 -23.56
N SER A 110 -32.00 25.26 -22.60
CA SER A 110 -30.80 25.31 -21.79
C SER A 110 -30.63 24.04 -20.95
N LEU A 111 -31.72 23.56 -20.32
CA LEU A 111 -31.72 22.32 -19.53
C LEU A 111 -31.48 21.08 -20.40
N LEU A 112 -32.06 21.04 -21.60
CA LEU A 112 -31.87 19.96 -22.56
C LEU A 112 -30.43 19.90 -23.06
N ARG A 113 -29.83 21.05 -23.39
CA ARG A 113 -28.42 21.15 -23.80
C ARG A 113 -27.48 20.56 -22.74
N VAL A 114 -27.55 21.04 -21.50
CA VAL A 114 -26.66 20.54 -20.43
C VAL A 114 -26.91 19.06 -20.12
N THR A 115 -28.13 18.58 -20.29
CA THR A 115 -28.45 17.16 -20.16
C THR A 115 -27.79 16.33 -21.27
N GLN A 116 -27.78 16.82 -22.51
CA GLN A 116 -27.10 16.17 -23.63
C GLN A 116 -25.57 16.14 -23.45
N GLU A 117 -24.98 17.21 -22.91
CA GLU A 117 -23.56 17.27 -22.57
C GLU A 117 -23.18 16.18 -21.56
N LEU A 118 -23.96 15.99 -20.49
CA LEU A 118 -23.70 14.91 -19.53
C LEU A 118 -23.81 13.52 -20.18
N LEU A 119 -24.78 13.32 -21.09
CA LEU A 119 -24.90 12.06 -21.84
C LEU A 119 -23.70 11.81 -22.76
N ALA A 120 -23.14 12.86 -23.36
CA ALA A 120 -21.92 12.76 -24.16
C ALA A 120 -20.74 12.32 -23.29
N GLU A 121 -20.57 12.91 -22.10
CA GLU A 121 -19.53 12.48 -21.16
C GLU A 121 -19.75 11.04 -20.68
N ARG A 122 -21.00 10.66 -20.41
CA ARG A 122 -21.35 9.28 -20.04
C ARG A 122 -21.01 8.29 -21.15
N ALA A 123 -21.28 8.64 -22.41
CA ALA A 123 -20.91 7.83 -23.56
C ALA A 123 -19.39 7.72 -23.71
N PHE A 124 -18.67 8.84 -23.56
CA PHE A 124 -17.22 8.91 -23.60
C PHE A 124 -16.57 7.98 -22.57
N VAL A 125 -16.89 8.13 -21.28
CA VAL A 125 -16.30 7.28 -20.22
C VAL A 125 -16.76 5.83 -20.31
N SER A 126 -17.95 5.55 -20.84
CA SER A 126 -18.41 4.17 -21.07
C SER A 126 -17.62 3.49 -22.19
N SER A 127 -17.18 4.24 -23.21
CA SER A 127 -16.34 3.76 -24.31
C SER A 127 -14.83 3.76 -24.02
N ALA A 128 -14.40 4.32 -22.89
CA ALA A 128 -12.99 4.31 -22.50
C ALA A 128 -12.50 2.86 -22.31
N ALA A 129 -11.39 2.52 -22.96
CA ALA A 129 -10.76 1.21 -22.78
C ALA A 129 -10.22 1.07 -21.36
N ARG A 130 -10.45 -0.10 -20.73
CA ARG A 130 -9.97 -0.40 -19.38
C ARG A 130 -8.57 -1.03 -19.45
N TYR A 131 -7.59 -0.25 -19.91
CA TYR A 131 -6.19 -0.67 -19.96
C TYR A 131 -5.46 -0.28 -18.68
N ARG A 132 -4.59 -1.15 -18.17
CA ARG A 132 -3.67 -0.84 -17.07
C ARG A 132 -2.60 0.17 -17.53
N PRO A 133 -2.21 1.11 -16.67
CA PRO A 133 -2.59 1.29 -15.25
C PRO A 133 -3.86 2.11 -15.04
N TRP A 134 -4.55 2.48 -16.11
CA TRP A 134 -5.63 3.46 -16.11
C TRP A 134 -7.01 2.90 -15.77
N THR A 135 -7.17 1.57 -15.68
CA THR A 135 -8.42 0.90 -15.28
C THR A 135 -9.12 1.56 -14.08
N PRO A 136 -8.43 1.89 -12.97
CA PRO A 136 -9.07 2.51 -11.82
C PRO A 136 -9.52 3.96 -12.10
N LEU A 137 -8.78 4.72 -12.92
CA LEU A 137 -9.18 6.06 -13.36
C LEU A 137 -10.44 5.99 -14.21
N VAL A 138 -10.51 5.05 -15.16
CA VAL A 138 -11.69 4.80 -15.98
C VAL A 138 -12.89 4.41 -15.10
N ASP A 139 -12.73 3.46 -14.19
CA ASP A 139 -13.80 2.99 -13.32
C ASP A 139 -14.29 4.07 -12.36
N GLY A 140 -13.41 4.91 -11.82
CA GLY A 140 -13.84 6.05 -11.02
C GLY A 140 -14.44 7.18 -11.87
N SER A 141 -13.96 7.43 -13.09
CA SER A 141 -14.59 8.41 -14.00
C SER A 141 -16.02 8.02 -14.34
N ARG A 142 -16.24 6.73 -14.63
CA ARG A 142 -17.60 6.17 -14.82
C ARG A 142 -18.47 6.37 -13.59
N ARG A 143 -17.96 6.06 -12.39
CA ARG A 143 -18.70 6.29 -11.13
C ARG A 143 -18.99 7.77 -10.89
N CYS A 144 -18.03 8.65 -11.14
CA CYS A 144 -18.19 10.10 -10.99
C CYS A 144 -19.31 10.61 -11.90
N VAL A 145 -19.26 10.30 -13.20
CA VAL A 145 -20.30 10.70 -14.17
C VAL A 145 -21.66 10.11 -13.80
N GLU A 146 -21.70 8.88 -13.27
CA GLU A 146 -22.94 8.26 -12.81
C GLU A 146 -23.52 8.94 -11.56
N HIS A 147 -22.68 9.33 -10.59
CA HIS A 147 -23.11 10.14 -9.46
C HIS A 147 -23.64 11.51 -9.91
N LEU A 148 -23.00 12.16 -10.88
CA LEU A 148 -23.49 13.42 -11.45
C LEU A 148 -24.82 13.24 -12.20
N ARG A 149 -25.05 12.09 -12.84
CA ARG A 149 -26.34 11.72 -13.45
C ARG A 149 -27.43 11.57 -12.40
N GLU A 150 -27.16 10.83 -11.33
CA GLU A 150 -28.10 10.64 -10.21
C GLU A 150 -28.39 11.95 -9.46
N MET A 151 -27.36 12.81 -9.31
CA MET A 151 -27.52 14.17 -8.81
C MET A 151 -28.46 14.99 -9.71
N ALA A 152 -28.24 14.96 -11.02
CA ALA A 152 -29.06 15.69 -11.98
C ALA A 152 -30.52 15.22 -11.94
N LEU A 153 -30.76 13.90 -11.95
CA LEU A 153 -32.10 13.31 -11.79
C LEU A 153 -32.77 13.75 -10.49
N SER A 154 -32.04 13.73 -9.37
CA SER A 154 -32.57 14.15 -8.07
C SER A 154 -32.96 15.63 -8.07
N TYR A 155 -32.19 16.51 -8.71
CA TYR A 155 -32.59 17.92 -8.85
C TYR A 155 -33.77 18.13 -9.82
N LEU A 156 -33.88 17.33 -10.87
CA LEU A 156 -35.03 17.32 -11.77
C LEU A 156 -36.31 16.89 -11.02
N ASP A 157 -36.21 15.88 -10.16
CA ASP A 157 -37.30 15.45 -9.27
C ASP A 157 -37.67 16.59 -8.30
N ALA A 158 -36.68 17.28 -7.73
CA ALA A 158 -36.92 18.44 -6.86
C ALA A 158 -37.68 19.58 -7.60
N LEU A 159 -37.34 19.86 -8.86
CA LEU A 159 -38.04 20.83 -9.69
C LEU A 159 -39.51 20.45 -9.98
N SER A 160 -39.77 19.15 -10.08
CA SER A 160 -41.09 18.58 -10.39
C SER A 160 -41.96 18.30 -9.16
N ALA A 161 -41.34 18.28 -7.98
CA ALA A 161 -41.97 17.95 -6.71
C ALA A 161 -43.23 18.79 -6.43
N SER A 162 -44.24 18.15 -5.86
CA SER A 162 -45.55 18.77 -5.61
C SER A 162 -45.52 19.62 -4.35
N THR A 163 -44.64 19.29 -3.40
CA THR A 163 -44.54 19.99 -2.12
C THR A 163 -43.11 20.49 -1.83
N PRO A 164 -42.96 21.53 -0.99
CA PRO A 164 -41.65 21.97 -0.53
C PRO A 164 -40.84 20.87 0.18
N LEU A 165 -41.51 20.02 0.96
CA LEU A 165 -40.86 18.95 1.71
C LEU A 165 -40.30 17.86 0.78
N GLU A 166 -41.05 17.47 -0.26
CA GLU A 166 -40.55 16.56 -1.30
C GLU A 166 -39.36 17.16 -2.03
N ALA A 167 -39.43 18.43 -2.43
CA ALA A 167 -38.33 19.11 -3.09
C ALA A 167 -37.06 19.14 -2.24
N GLN A 168 -37.20 19.38 -0.93
CA GLN A 168 -36.08 19.33 0.03
C GLN A 168 -35.46 17.93 0.11
N ARG A 169 -36.27 16.88 0.22
CA ARG A 169 -35.78 15.49 0.25
C ARG A 169 -35.01 15.12 -1.03
N HIS A 170 -35.52 15.53 -2.19
CA HIS A 170 -34.83 15.31 -3.47
C HIS A 170 -33.53 16.12 -3.57
N ALA A 171 -33.51 17.35 -3.07
CA ALA A 171 -32.30 18.16 -3.01
C ALA A 171 -31.23 17.57 -2.05
N GLU A 172 -31.63 17.03 -0.89
CA GLU A 172 -30.74 16.31 0.02
C GLU A 172 -30.11 15.09 -0.66
N ARG A 173 -30.92 14.30 -1.40
CA ARG A 173 -30.42 13.18 -2.20
C ARG A 173 -29.46 13.64 -3.29
N ALA A 174 -29.73 14.76 -3.95
CA ALA A 174 -28.83 15.32 -4.95
C ALA A 174 -27.48 15.72 -4.32
N GLN A 175 -27.49 16.35 -3.15
CA GLN A 175 -26.28 16.69 -2.40
C GLN A 175 -25.47 15.43 -2.04
N GLN A 176 -26.13 14.38 -1.55
CA GLN A 176 -25.45 13.10 -1.25
C GLN A 176 -24.73 12.51 -2.48
N GLN A 177 -25.32 12.63 -3.67
CA GLN A 177 -24.66 12.17 -4.91
C GLN A 177 -23.49 13.07 -5.31
N MET A 178 -23.60 14.38 -5.09
CA MET A 178 -22.49 15.31 -5.31
C MET A 178 -21.32 15.05 -4.35
N ASP A 179 -21.61 14.78 -3.08
CA ASP A 179 -20.61 14.40 -2.08
C ASP A 179 -19.94 13.06 -2.46
N ALA A 180 -20.72 12.07 -2.89
CA ALA A 180 -20.19 10.80 -3.39
C ALA A 180 -19.30 10.96 -4.64
N ALA A 181 -19.63 11.88 -5.54
CA ALA A 181 -18.78 12.24 -6.67
C ALA A 181 -17.45 12.87 -6.18
N ALA A 182 -17.50 13.78 -5.21
CA ALA A 182 -16.32 14.40 -4.60
C ALA A 182 -15.41 13.35 -3.94
N ASP A 183 -15.96 12.36 -3.23
CA ASP A 183 -15.20 11.25 -2.64
C ASP A 183 -14.50 10.37 -3.70
N VAL A 184 -15.12 10.19 -4.86
CA VAL A 184 -14.48 9.50 -5.99
C VAL A 184 -13.32 10.33 -6.54
N LEU A 185 -13.48 11.64 -6.68
CA LEU A 185 -12.43 12.54 -7.16
C LEU A 185 -11.26 12.65 -6.17
N GLY A 186 -11.53 12.69 -4.86
CA GLY A 186 -10.49 12.68 -3.84
C GLY A 186 -9.62 11.43 -3.91
N ARG A 187 -10.24 10.25 -4.12
CA ARG A 187 -9.51 8.98 -4.33
C ARG A 187 -8.71 8.97 -5.64
N HIS A 188 -9.19 9.63 -6.68
CA HIS A 188 -8.44 9.79 -7.94
C HIS A 188 -7.20 10.64 -7.77
N ALA A 189 -7.32 11.79 -7.10
CA ALA A 189 -6.19 12.67 -6.82
C ALA A 189 -5.09 11.92 -6.06
N GLN A 190 -5.46 11.20 -4.99
CA GLN A 190 -4.53 10.35 -4.24
C GLN A 190 -3.88 9.27 -5.12
N ARG A 191 -4.60 8.71 -6.10
CA ARG A 191 -4.04 7.69 -6.99
C ARG A 191 -3.05 8.27 -7.98
N ILE A 192 -3.34 9.44 -8.54
CA ILE A 192 -2.44 10.14 -9.46
C ILE A 192 -1.17 10.55 -8.72
N GLU A 193 -1.30 11.08 -7.50
CA GLU A 193 -0.17 11.39 -6.61
C GLU A 193 0.69 10.14 -6.36
N ARG A 194 0.05 9.01 -6.02
CA ARG A 194 0.74 7.72 -5.89
C ARG A 194 1.44 7.30 -7.20
N LEU A 195 0.80 7.44 -8.34
CA LEU A 195 1.47 7.07 -9.59
C LEU A 195 2.67 7.98 -9.85
N SER A 196 2.53 9.30 -9.67
CA SER A 196 3.60 10.29 -9.83
C SER A 196 4.79 9.98 -8.93
N GLU A 197 4.58 9.84 -7.63
CA GLU A 197 5.63 9.49 -6.66
C GLU A 197 6.42 8.22 -7.04
N LEU A 198 5.75 7.23 -7.67
CA LEU A 198 6.42 6.00 -8.11
C LEU A 198 7.23 6.23 -9.40
N LEU A 199 6.71 7.06 -10.31
CA LEU A 199 7.41 7.43 -11.55
C LEU A 199 8.59 8.37 -11.29
N ASP A 200 8.46 9.25 -10.30
CA ASP A 200 9.50 10.18 -9.85
C ASP A 200 10.59 9.47 -9.02
N ALA A 201 10.30 8.28 -8.50
CA ALA A 201 11.30 7.45 -7.85
C ALA A 201 12.30 6.93 -8.89
N GLY A 202 13.56 7.39 -8.77
CA GLY A 202 14.59 7.16 -9.78
C GLY A 202 14.85 5.69 -10.07
N GLY A 203 15.39 4.96 -9.09
CA GLY A 203 15.76 3.54 -9.24
C GLY A 203 14.69 2.57 -8.74
N PHE A 204 14.82 1.31 -9.15
CA PHE A 204 13.98 0.19 -8.65
C PHE A 204 13.90 0.15 -7.11
N GLN A 205 15.03 0.36 -6.44
CA GLN A 205 15.08 0.35 -4.98
C GLN A 205 14.21 1.47 -4.38
N ASP A 206 14.25 2.68 -4.94
CA ASP A 206 13.41 3.80 -4.49
C ASP A 206 11.93 3.51 -4.72
N GLN A 207 11.58 2.89 -5.86
CA GLN A 207 10.22 2.47 -6.13
C GLN A 207 9.71 1.45 -5.10
N LEU A 208 10.53 0.47 -4.73
CA LEU A 208 10.17 -0.47 -3.66
C LEU A 208 9.98 0.22 -2.32
N VAL A 209 10.81 1.22 -1.99
CA VAL A 209 10.61 2.05 -0.79
C VAL A 209 9.25 2.73 -0.85
N VAL A 210 8.91 3.39 -1.96
CA VAL A 210 7.62 4.06 -2.15
C VAL A 210 6.46 3.08 -1.97
N LEU A 211 6.53 1.90 -2.58
CA LEU A 211 5.51 0.86 -2.42
C LEU A 211 5.40 0.34 -0.98
N LEU A 212 6.52 0.20 -0.29
CA LEU A 212 6.56 -0.22 1.11
C LEU A 212 5.93 0.82 2.03
N LEU A 213 6.29 2.10 1.87
CA LEU A 213 5.70 3.22 2.60
C LEU A 213 4.18 3.24 2.45
N ARG A 214 3.69 3.03 1.22
CA ARG A 214 2.26 2.94 0.93
C ARG A 214 1.60 1.75 1.57
N ALA A 215 2.21 0.58 1.48
CA ALA A 215 1.70 -0.61 2.14
C ALA A 215 1.54 -0.38 3.64
N MET A 216 2.51 0.29 4.27
CA MET A 216 2.44 0.68 5.68
C MET A 216 1.31 1.68 5.95
N GLN A 217 1.15 2.72 5.12
CA GLN A 217 0.07 3.70 5.27
C GLN A 217 -1.31 3.07 5.08
N ASP A 218 -1.52 2.34 3.99
CA ASP A 218 -2.80 1.71 3.64
C ASP A 218 -3.22 0.68 4.70
N MET A 219 -2.25 -0.04 5.31
CA MET A 219 -2.52 -0.98 6.40
C MET A 219 -2.40 -0.36 7.80
N GLY A 220 -2.08 0.93 7.92
CA GLY A 220 -1.87 1.64 9.20
C GLY A 220 -0.76 1.07 10.09
N ALA A 221 0.26 0.44 9.50
CA ALA A 221 1.37 -0.19 10.20
C ALA A 221 2.49 0.82 10.50
N GLY A 222 2.95 0.86 11.76
CA GLY A 222 4.05 1.75 12.17
C GLY A 222 5.46 1.16 11.98
N ASP A 223 5.56 -0.14 11.68
CA ASP A 223 6.82 -0.84 11.44
C ASP A 223 6.60 -2.05 10.51
N LEU A 224 7.69 -2.63 10.01
CA LEU A 224 7.66 -3.78 9.08
C LEU A 224 7.07 -5.05 9.69
N THR A 225 7.26 -5.28 10.98
CA THR A 225 6.74 -6.46 11.67
C THR A 225 5.22 -6.39 11.74
N LYS A 226 4.67 -5.24 12.16
CA LYS A 226 3.23 -4.97 12.15
C LYS A 226 2.64 -5.00 10.75
N LEU A 227 3.38 -4.50 9.75
CA LEU A 227 2.96 -4.62 8.35
C LEU A 227 2.80 -6.09 7.97
N GLY A 228 3.82 -6.92 8.25
CA GLY A 228 3.78 -8.36 8.00
C GLY A 228 2.58 -9.03 8.67
N THR A 229 2.36 -8.81 9.96
CA THR A 229 1.24 -9.40 10.71
C THR A 229 -0.14 -8.96 10.21
N ARG A 230 -0.31 -7.67 9.88
CA ARG A 230 -1.58 -7.17 9.33
C ARG A 230 -1.83 -7.73 7.94
N ALA A 231 -0.81 -7.79 7.10
CA ALA A 231 -0.91 -8.34 5.78
C ALA A 231 -1.16 -9.87 5.79
N GLU A 232 -0.61 -10.61 6.76
CA GLU A 232 -0.97 -12.02 6.99
C GLU A 232 -2.46 -12.19 7.34
N THR A 233 -3.04 -11.23 8.08
CA THR A 233 -4.48 -11.24 8.38
C THR A 233 -5.31 -10.97 7.11
N GLU A 234 -4.87 -10.04 6.28
CA GLU A 234 -5.55 -9.74 5.01
C GLU A 234 -5.45 -10.89 4.00
N VAL A 235 -4.26 -11.49 3.81
CA VAL A 235 -4.12 -12.65 2.92
C VAL A 235 -4.96 -13.82 3.41
N ALA A 236 -5.09 -13.99 4.74
CA ALA A 236 -5.98 -14.98 5.32
C ALA A 236 -7.45 -14.73 4.99
N ALA A 237 -7.88 -13.46 4.97
CA ALA A 237 -9.23 -13.09 4.55
C ALA A 237 -9.45 -13.32 3.04
N VAL A 238 -8.43 -13.07 2.21
CA VAL A 238 -8.50 -13.29 0.75
C VAL A 238 -8.58 -14.79 0.41
N VAL A 239 -7.74 -15.62 1.02
CA VAL A 239 -7.61 -17.05 0.72
C VAL A 239 -8.59 -17.91 1.55
N GLY A 240 -9.06 -17.42 2.69
CA GLY A 240 -9.92 -18.16 3.62
C GLY A 240 -9.17 -19.06 4.61
N SER A 241 -7.83 -18.96 4.69
CA SER A 241 -7.00 -19.68 5.65
C SER A 241 -5.75 -18.87 6.00
N ALA A 242 -5.27 -18.96 7.25
CA ALA A 242 -4.05 -18.26 7.67
C ALA A 242 -2.78 -18.88 7.05
N PRO A 243 -1.76 -18.06 6.70
CA PRO A 243 -0.45 -18.58 6.35
C PRO A 243 0.27 -19.20 7.56
N GLY A 244 1.38 -19.90 7.32
CA GLY A 244 2.27 -20.34 8.40
C GLY A 244 2.86 -19.16 9.17
N HIS A 245 3.03 -19.28 10.49
CA HIS A 245 3.54 -18.17 11.30
C HIS A 245 4.97 -17.79 10.90
N GLY A 246 5.24 -16.50 10.70
CA GLY A 246 6.60 -15.98 10.46
C GLY A 246 7.21 -16.39 9.12
N CYS A 247 6.40 -16.75 8.13
CA CYS A 247 6.87 -17.26 6.84
C CYS A 247 7.21 -16.18 5.80
N GLY A 248 6.95 -14.90 6.12
CA GLY A 248 7.24 -13.76 5.25
C GLY A 248 6.18 -13.47 4.16
N VAL A 249 5.14 -14.30 4.04
CA VAL A 249 4.07 -14.16 3.02
C VAL A 249 3.32 -12.83 3.17
N GLY A 250 3.08 -12.36 4.40
CA GLY A 250 2.40 -11.09 4.63
C GLY A 250 3.11 -9.90 3.99
N LEU A 251 4.41 -9.76 4.21
CA LEU A 251 5.18 -8.65 3.64
C LEU A 251 5.16 -8.67 2.11
N GLN A 252 5.31 -9.85 1.51
CA GLN A 252 5.23 -10.06 0.06
C GLN A 252 3.85 -9.66 -0.49
N PHE A 253 2.79 -10.09 0.18
CA PHE A 253 1.43 -9.73 -0.18
C PHE A 253 1.21 -8.22 -0.09
N ALA A 254 1.68 -7.58 0.98
CA ALA A 254 1.51 -6.14 1.18
C ALA A 254 2.18 -5.32 0.06
N LEU A 255 3.42 -5.66 -0.28
CA LEU A 255 4.20 -4.96 -1.29
C LEU A 255 3.57 -5.14 -2.69
N GLN A 256 3.26 -6.38 -3.07
CA GLN A 256 2.65 -6.66 -4.37
C GLN A 256 1.24 -6.07 -4.48
N ARG A 257 0.45 -6.09 -3.39
CA ARG A 257 -0.85 -5.43 -3.34
C ARG A 257 -0.73 -3.92 -3.53
N ALA A 258 0.27 -3.27 -2.92
CA ALA A 258 0.54 -1.84 -3.13
C ALA A 258 0.93 -1.53 -4.58
N ALA A 259 1.73 -2.42 -5.19
CA ALA A 259 2.14 -2.30 -6.59
C ALA A 259 0.93 -2.43 -7.54
N VAL A 260 0.12 -3.48 -7.38
CA VAL A 260 -1.14 -3.66 -8.12
C VAL A 260 -2.15 -2.55 -7.84
N ALA A 261 -2.20 -2.01 -6.61
CA ALA A 261 -3.02 -0.85 -6.31
C ALA A 261 -2.53 0.42 -7.03
N THR A 262 -1.29 0.45 -7.50
CA THR A 262 -0.77 1.57 -8.30
C THR A 262 -1.07 1.38 -9.79
N TYR A 263 -0.73 0.22 -10.37
CA TYR A 263 -0.79 0.01 -11.83
C TYR A 263 -1.67 -1.15 -12.32
N GLY A 264 -2.37 -1.88 -11.45
CA GLY A 264 -3.17 -3.06 -11.81
C GLY A 264 -4.62 -3.03 -11.32
N ASP A 265 -5.27 -4.20 -11.32
CA ASP A 265 -6.60 -4.43 -10.76
C ASP A 265 -6.51 -5.26 -9.47
N VAL A 266 -6.69 -4.59 -8.33
CA VAL A 266 -6.61 -5.21 -6.99
C VAL A 266 -7.61 -6.36 -6.83
N ARG A 267 -8.81 -6.25 -7.41
CA ARG A 267 -9.84 -7.30 -7.26
C ARG A 267 -9.45 -8.55 -8.02
N ARG A 268 -8.94 -8.39 -9.24
CA ARG A 268 -8.44 -9.51 -10.04
C ARG A 268 -7.22 -10.15 -9.38
N PHE A 269 -6.27 -9.36 -8.88
CA PHE A 269 -5.13 -9.86 -8.12
C PHE A 269 -5.56 -10.72 -6.92
N GLU A 270 -6.46 -10.22 -6.06
CA GLU A 270 -6.96 -10.97 -4.90
C GLU A 270 -7.67 -12.28 -5.32
N GLN A 271 -8.39 -12.27 -6.44
CA GLN A 271 -8.99 -13.48 -7.01
C GLN A 271 -7.92 -14.49 -7.46
N ILE A 272 -6.86 -14.03 -8.13
CA ILE A 272 -5.75 -14.88 -8.57
C ILE A 272 -5.02 -15.48 -7.36
N VAL A 273 -4.75 -14.69 -6.32
CA VAL A 273 -4.15 -15.17 -5.07
C VAL A 273 -4.98 -16.30 -4.47
N ARG A 274 -6.31 -16.10 -4.33
CA ARG A 274 -7.22 -17.13 -3.81
C ARG A 274 -7.22 -18.39 -4.67
N SER A 275 -7.49 -18.24 -5.97
CA SER A 275 -7.66 -19.37 -6.88
C SER A 275 -6.37 -20.15 -7.09
N SER A 276 -5.22 -19.48 -7.14
CA SER A 276 -3.92 -20.16 -7.23
C SER A 276 -3.60 -20.92 -5.95
N ALA A 277 -3.78 -20.33 -4.77
CA ALA A 277 -3.56 -20.99 -3.47
C ALA A 277 -4.41 -22.27 -3.33
N GLU A 278 -5.70 -22.19 -3.67
CA GLU A 278 -6.61 -23.34 -3.67
C GLU A 278 -6.16 -24.44 -4.64
N LEU A 279 -5.67 -24.05 -5.82
CA LEU A 279 -5.30 -24.98 -6.87
C LEU A 279 -3.99 -25.70 -6.58
N VAL A 280 -2.97 -24.98 -6.10
CA VAL A 280 -1.66 -25.59 -5.77
C VAL A 280 -1.71 -26.44 -4.51
N ALA A 281 -2.65 -26.17 -3.60
CA ALA A 281 -2.81 -26.95 -2.36
C ALA A 281 -3.45 -28.33 -2.57
N ARG A 282 -3.89 -28.68 -3.79
CA ARG A 282 -4.57 -29.97 -4.08
C ARG A 282 -3.65 -31.18 -3.98
N SER A 283 -2.34 -31.01 -4.18
CA SER A 283 -1.35 -32.07 -4.13
C SER A 283 -0.19 -31.69 -3.20
N PRO A 284 -0.40 -31.72 -1.87
CA PRO A 284 0.57 -31.23 -0.89
C PRO A 284 1.91 -31.99 -0.93
N GLU A 285 1.89 -33.29 -1.22
CA GLU A 285 3.13 -34.09 -1.35
C GLU A 285 4.00 -33.63 -2.52
N LEU A 286 3.39 -33.38 -3.68
CA LEU A 286 4.09 -32.89 -4.87
C LEU A 286 4.59 -31.46 -4.67
N LEU A 287 3.78 -30.62 -4.01
CA LEU A 287 4.15 -29.26 -3.68
C LEU A 287 5.34 -29.22 -2.69
N SER A 288 5.34 -30.09 -1.67
CA SER A 288 6.49 -30.22 -0.76
C SER A 288 7.73 -30.75 -1.48
N ALA A 289 7.57 -31.63 -2.47
CA ALA A 289 8.68 -32.10 -3.29
C ALA A 289 9.28 -30.99 -4.16
N LEU A 290 8.48 -30.04 -4.66
CA LEU A 290 9.00 -28.82 -5.33
C LEU A 290 9.89 -28.01 -4.40
N ALA A 291 9.37 -27.70 -3.20
CA ALA A 291 10.08 -26.88 -2.21
C ALA A 291 11.36 -27.52 -1.69
N SER A 292 11.46 -28.85 -1.75
CA SER A 292 12.66 -29.59 -1.38
C SER A 292 13.76 -29.54 -2.46
N SER A 293 13.47 -29.00 -3.66
CA SER A 293 14.48 -28.87 -4.72
C SER A 293 15.42 -27.70 -4.42
N PRO A 294 16.75 -27.89 -4.46
CA PRO A 294 17.71 -26.84 -4.10
C PRO A 294 17.57 -25.54 -4.90
N SER A 295 17.19 -25.62 -6.17
CA SER A 295 17.06 -24.45 -7.05
C SER A 295 15.73 -23.72 -6.92
N PHE A 296 14.72 -24.33 -6.29
CA PHE A 296 13.34 -23.83 -6.35
C PHE A 296 13.17 -22.49 -5.64
N VAL A 297 13.76 -22.35 -4.45
CA VAL A 297 13.69 -21.09 -3.68
C VAL A 297 14.39 -19.97 -4.43
N THR A 298 15.60 -20.21 -4.94
CA THR A 298 16.35 -19.23 -5.74
C THR A 298 15.58 -18.80 -6.99
N ASP A 299 14.90 -19.74 -7.67
CA ASP A 299 14.10 -19.43 -8.85
C ASP A 299 12.82 -18.63 -8.50
N ILE A 300 12.22 -18.85 -7.33
CA ILE A 300 11.12 -17.99 -6.82
C ILE A 300 11.61 -16.57 -6.58
N GLU A 301 12.77 -16.40 -5.93
CA GLU A 301 13.36 -15.09 -5.66
C GLU A 301 13.69 -14.36 -6.97
N ALA A 302 14.31 -15.05 -7.93
CA ALA A 302 14.57 -14.52 -9.26
C ALA A 302 13.28 -14.11 -9.98
N ALA A 303 12.22 -14.94 -9.91
CA ALA A 303 10.93 -14.61 -10.51
C ALA A 303 10.29 -13.36 -9.86
N LEU A 304 10.42 -13.18 -8.54
CA LEU A 304 9.93 -11.97 -7.87
C LEU A 304 10.66 -10.72 -8.37
N LEU A 305 11.99 -10.78 -8.50
CA LEU A 305 12.80 -9.70 -9.05
C LEU A 305 12.40 -9.36 -10.49
N ASP A 306 12.32 -10.37 -11.36
CA ASP A 306 11.98 -10.19 -12.77
C ASP A 306 10.61 -9.53 -12.95
N ILE A 307 9.62 -9.89 -12.13
CA ILE A 307 8.29 -9.27 -12.14
C ILE A 307 8.37 -7.78 -11.78
N PHE A 308 9.15 -7.46 -10.74
CA PHE A 308 9.30 -6.11 -10.26
C PHE A 308 10.05 -5.24 -11.28
N ASP A 309 11.15 -5.74 -11.84
CA ASP A 309 11.89 -5.07 -12.91
C ASP A 309 10.99 -4.83 -14.13
N ALA A 310 10.19 -5.82 -14.52
CA ALA A 310 9.22 -5.68 -15.61
C ALA A 310 8.18 -4.59 -15.30
N SER A 311 7.65 -4.55 -14.08
CA SER A 311 6.66 -3.54 -13.68
C SER A 311 7.24 -2.13 -13.65
N SER A 312 8.49 -1.97 -13.19
CA SER A 312 9.22 -0.69 -13.21
C SER A 312 9.46 -0.22 -14.64
N GLN A 313 9.95 -1.10 -15.51
CA GLN A 313 10.20 -0.78 -16.92
C GLN A 313 8.92 -0.41 -17.66
N ALA A 314 7.80 -1.08 -17.36
CA ALA A 314 6.50 -0.72 -17.91
C ALA A 314 5.94 0.59 -17.34
N ALA A 315 6.24 0.93 -16.09
CA ALA A 315 5.82 2.20 -15.50
C ALA A 315 6.53 3.38 -16.17
N GLN A 316 7.83 3.26 -16.49
CA GLN A 316 8.62 4.33 -17.12
C GLN A 316 8.10 4.75 -18.50
N VAL A 317 7.28 3.93 -19.17
CA VAL A 317 6.77 4.22 -20.52
C VAL A 317 5.40 4.91 -20.52
N LEU A 318 4.79 5.10 -19.34
CA LEU A 318 3.43 5.63 -19.19
C LEU A 318 3.27 7.08 -19.62
N ASP A 319 4.36 7.85 -19.63
CA ASP A 319 4.33 9.31 -19.77
C ASP A 319 4.79 9.82 -21.16
N SER A 320 4.91 8.94 -22.16
CA SER A 320 5.52 9.33 -23.45
C SER A 320 4.91 8.67 -24.68
N ASN A 321 5.08 9.33 -25.84
CA ASN A 321 5.04 8.64 -27.13
C ASN A 321 6.14 7.60 -27.13
N VAL A 322 5.77 6.31 -27.09
CA VAL A 322 6.70 5.19 -27.00
C VAL A 322 7.59 5.16 -28.25
N PRO A 323 8.87 5.57 -28.18
CA PRO A 323 9.76 5.46 -29.31
C PRO A 323 10.00 3.98 -29.62
N ARG A 324 10.27 3.65 -30.88
CA ARG A 324 10.52 2.27 -31.33
C ARG A 324 11.50 1.48 -30.45
N GLN A 325 12.53 2.11 -29.90
CA GLN A 325 13.51 1.46 -29.02
C GLN A 325 12.89 1.02 -27.69
N ILE A 326 12.08 1.87 -27.08
CA ILE A 326 11.34 1.56 -25.86
C ILE A 326 10.32 0.47 -26.13
N GLY A 327 9.58 0.59 -27.24
CA GLY A 327 8.62 -0.42 -27.67
C GLY A 327 9.24 -1.81 -27.84
N ARG A 328 10.45 -1.89 -28.39
CA ARG A 328 11.23 -3.13 -28.46
C ARG A 328 11.61 -3.65 -27.07
N SER A 329 12.02 -2.77 -26.16
CA SER A 329 12.32 -3.14 -24.77
C SER A 329 11.10 -3.77 -24.09
N LEU A 330 9.91 -3.19 -24.27
CA LEU A 330 8.66 -3.75 -23.70
C LEU A 330 8.35 -5.14 -24.25
N VAL A 331 8.59 -5.39 -25.53
CA VAL A 331 8.44 -6.73 -26.13
C VAL A 331 9.44 -7.72 -25.54
N ASP A 332 10.69 -7.29 -25.33
CA ASP A 332 11.72 -8.12 -24.70
C ASP A 332 11.38 -8.43 -23.23
N VAL A 333 10.82 -7.47 -22.49
CA VAL A 333 10.30 -7.66 -21.12
C VAL A 333 9.13 -8.63 -21.11
N ALA A 334 8.14 -8.46 -21.99
CA ALA A 334 6.98 -9.33 -22.07
C ALA A 334 7.38 -10.78 -22.41
N ALA A 335 8.36 -10.97 -23.28
CA ALA A 335 8.93 -12.29 -23.56
C ALA A 335 9.67 -12.88 -22.35
N SER A 336 10.41 -12.05 -21.60
CA SER A 336 11.14 -12.47 -20.40
C SER A 336 10.19 -12.90 -19.27
N LEU A 337 9.04 -12.22 -19.11
CA LEU A 337 7.99 -12.62 -18.17
C LEU A 337 7.44 -14.03 -18.46
N VAL A 338 7.42 -14.46 -19.73
CA VAL A 338 7.00 -15.82 -20.11
C VAL A 338 8.05 -16.85 -19.73
N GLU A 339 9.34 -16.56 -19.94
CA GLU A 339 10.44 -17.50 -19.69
C GLU A 339 10.81 -17.63 -18.21
N GLY A 340 10.80 -16.54 -17.44
CA GLY A 340 11.14 -16.57 -16.02
C GLY A 340 9.90 -16.82 -15.15
N PRO A 341 9.21 -15.76 -14.69
CA PRO A 341 8.06 -15.88 -13.80
C PRO A 341 6.93 -16.79 -14.33
N GLY A 342 6.60 -16.68 -15.61
CA GLY A 342 5.54 -17.44 -16.25
C GLY A 342 5.81 -18.95 -16.27
N GLN A 343 7.05 -19.36 -16.55
CA GLN A 343 7.46 -20.76 -16.49
C GLN A 343 7.34 -21.29 -15.06
N MET A 344 7.83 -20.54 -14.07
CA MET A 344 7.78 -20.93 -12.66
C MET A 344 6.34 -21.11 -12.18
N VAL A 345 5.47 -20.12 -12.44
CA VAL A 345 4.04 -20.21 -12.12
C VAL A 345 3.37 -21.40 -12.82
N ALA A 346 3.64 -21.64 -14.10
CA ALA A 346 3.07 -22.78 -14.81
C ALA A 346 3.49 -24.14 -14.19
N ILE A 347 4.76 -24.27 -13.80
CA ILE A 347 5.25 -25.48 -13.10
C ILE A 347 4.52 -25.67 -11.78
N ALA A 348 4.44 -24.62 -10.95
CA ALA A 348 3.76 -24.67 -9.67
C ALA A 348 2.28 -25.07 -9.79
N LEU A 349 1.54 -24.45 -10.72
CA LEU A 349 0.13 -24.77 -10.96
C LEU A 349 -0.04 -26.22 -11.45
N LEU A 350 0.76 -26.66 -12.42
CA LEU A 350 0.67 -28.02 -12.98
C LEU A 350 1.01 -29.10 -11.95
N VAL A 351 2.03 -28.87 -11.11
CA VAL A 351 2.48 -29.84 -10.10
C VAL A 351 1.58 -29.81 -8.88
N GLY A 352 1.23 -28.64 -8.36
CA GLY A 352 0.35 -28.49 -7.19
C GLY A 352 -1.08 -28.97 -7.43
N SER A 353 -1.52 -29.02 -8.69
CA SER A 353 -2.81 -29.63 -9.08
C SER A 353 -2.72 -31.11 -9.49
N GLY A 354 -1.53 -31.71 -9.46
CA GLY A 354 -1.31 -33.11 -9.82
C GLY A 354 -1.32 -33.41 -11.33
N GLN A 355 -1.37 -32.40 -12.19
CA GLN A 355 -1.33 -32.56 -13.66
C GLN A 355 0.07 -32.95 -14.18
N LYS A 356 1.13 -32.61 -13.44
CA LYS A 356 2.49 -33.08 -13.68
C LYS A 356 3.11 -33.58 -12.38
N THR A 357 3.87 -34.67 -12.46
CA THR A 357 4.52 -35.31 -11.31
C THR A 357 6.05 -35.38 -11.45
N ARG A 358 6.60 -34.84 -12.55
CA ARG A 358 8.04 -34.81 -12.78
C ARG A 358 8.75 -33.92 -11.73
N PRO A 359 9.99 -34.27 -11.34
CA PRO A 359 10.80 -33.42 -10.46
C PRO A 359 11.02 -32.01 -11.02
N TYR A 360 11.13 -31.02 -10.13
CA TYR A 360 11.31 -29.60 -10.48
C TYR A 360 12.47 -29.37 -11.46
N GLU A 361 13.65 -29.94 -11.18
CA GLU A 361 14.84 -29.77 -12.01
C GLU A 361 14.66 -30.25 -13.47
N LYS A 362 13.75 -31.21 -13.69
CA LYS A 362 13.42 -31.65 -15.05
C LYS A 362 12.39 -30.74 -15.72
N LEU A 363 11.51 -30.12 -14.95
CA LEU A 363 10.45 -29.26 -15.47
C LEU A 363 10.99 -27.86 -15.83
N ARG A 364 11.90 -27.30 -15.03
CA ARG A 364 12.54 -26.01 -15.34
C ARG A 364 13.38 -26.02 -16.64
N GLN A 365 13.78 -27.21 -17.10
CA GLN A 365 14.48 -27.41 -18.37
C GLN A 365 13.52 -27.59 -19.56
N ASP A 366 12.22 -27.81 -19.31
CA ASP A 366 11.22 -27.90 -20.37
C ASP A 366 10.94 -26.52 -20.96
N ASN A 367 10.44 -26.47 -22.20
CA ASN A 367 10.09 -25.22 -22.88
C ASN A 367 8.94 -24.48 -22.15
N ALA A 368 9.16 -23.22 -21.76
CA ALA A 368 8.18 -22.39 -21.06
C ALA A 368 6.84 -22.26 -21.82
N THR A 369 6.90 -22.13 -23.14
CA THR A 369 5.71 -22.05 -24.00
C THR A 369 4.88 -23.34 -23.94
N GLU A 370 5.51 -24.50 -23.87
CA GLU A 370 4.81 -25.78 -23.77
C GLU A 370 4.18 -25.98 -22.39
N LEU A 371 4.89 -25.57 -21.32
CA LEU A 371 4.36 -25.61 -19.96
C LEU A 371 3.14 -24.70 -19.80
N LEU A 372 3.23 -23.45 -20.24
CA LEU A 372 2.11 -22.50 -20.21
C LEU A 372 0.95 -22.95 -21.08
N ARG A 373 1.21 -23.48 -22.29
CA ARG A 373 0.16 -24.05 -23.14
C ARG A 373 -0.51 -25.27 -22.49
N SER A 374 0.26 -26.11 -21.79
CA SER A 374 -0.29 -27.25 -21.04
C SER A 374 -1.17 -26.78 -19.87
N ALA A 375 -0.76 -25.73 -19.16
CA ALA A 375 -1.54 -25.16 -18.07
C ALA A 375 -2.83 -24.49 -18.57
N ARG A 376 -2.76 -23.69 -19.65
CA ARG A 376 -3.93 -23.02 -20.26
C ARG A 376 -5.00 -23.97 -20.80
N LYS A 377 -4.66 -25.23 -21.12
CA LYS A 377 -5.67 -26.25 -21.47
C LYS A 377 -6.59 -26.62 -20.31
N GLN A 378 -6.22 -26.28 -19.08
CA GLN A 378 -7.02 -26.51 -17.88
C GLN A 378 -7.88 -25.27 -17.59
N PRO A 379 -9.22 -25.36 -17.63
CA PRO A 379 -10.10 -24.20 -17.44
C PRO A 379 -9.89 -23.45 -16.12
N ALA A 380 -9.45 -24.16 -15.06
CA ALA A 380 -9.17 -23.57 -13.76
C ALA A 380 -7.85 -22.77 -13.69
N MET A 381 -6.92 -22.99 -14.64
CA MET A 381 -5.62 -22.31 -14.67
C MET A 381 -5.57 -21.17 -15.70
N GLU A 382 -6.40 -21.24 -16.75
CA GLU A 382 -6.38 -20.25 -17.84
C GLU A 382 -6.53 -18.79 -17.34
N PRO A 383 -7.49 -18.44 -16.46
CA PRO A 383 -7.62 -17.07 -15.94
C PRO A 383 -6.42 -16.61 -15.11
N LEU A 384 -5.66 -17.55 -14.53
CA LEU A 384 -4.47 -17.25 -13.71
C LEU A 384 -3.24 -16.91 -14.57
N LEU A 385 -3.31 -17.16 -15.87
CA LEU A 385 -2.18 -17.04 -16.80
C LEU A 385 -2.44 -15.99 -17.90
N GLU A 386 -3.48 -15.16 -17.76
CA GLU A 386 -3.74 -14.06 -18.71
C GLU A 386 -2.60 -13.04 -18.65
N GLY A 387 -2.32 -12.40 -19.78
CA GLY A 387 -1.20 -11.45 -19.96
C GLY A 387 0.10 -12.12 -20.42
N LEU A 388 0.33 -13.40 -20.09
CA LEU A 388 1.54 -14.13 -20.52
C LEU A 388 1.47 -14.50 -22.03
N ASN A 389 1.69 -13.53 -22.93
CA ASN A 389 1.43 -13.68 -24.35
C ASN A 389 2.47 -14.60 -25.05
N LEU A 390 2.07 -15.86 -25.28
CA LEU A 390 2.91 -16.88 -25.94
C LEU A 390 3.18 -16.56 -27.42
N ASP A 391 2.24 -15.88 -28.07
CA ASP A 391 2.35 -15.50 -29.48
C ASP A 391 3.37 -14.37 -29.63
N LEU A 392 3.30 -13.36 -28.75
CA LEU A 392 4.30 -12.29 -28.68
C LEU A 392 5.70 -12.83 -28.38
N ARG A 393 5.84 -13.71 -27.38
CA ARG A 393 7.13 -14.36 -27.09
C ARG A 393 7.66 -15.14 -28.30
N THR A 394 6.80 -15.89 -28.98
CA THR A 394 7.20 -16.69 -30.16
C THR A 394 7.60 -15.79 -31.32
N ALA A 395 6.83 -14.73 -31.58
CA ALA A 395 7.14 -13.75 -32.61
C ALA A 395 8.48 -13.04 -32.32
N GLN A 396 8.72 -12.66 -31.07
CA GLN A 396 9.99 -12.04 -30.63
C GLN A 396 11.18 -12.99 -30.89
N ALA A 397 11.08 -14.25 -30.46
CA ALA A 397 12.15 -15.24 -30.60
C ALA A 397 12.52 -15.53 -32.07
N HIS A 398 11.54 -15.44 -32.98
CA HIS A 398 11.73 -15.64 -34.41
C HIS A 398 11.92 -14.34 -35.21
N ARG A 399 12.05 -13.19 -34.54
CA ARG A 399 12.19 -11.85 -35.17
C ARG A 399 11.04 -11.51 -36.14
N MET A 400 9.83 -11.93 -35.79
CA MET A 400 8.59 -11.75 -36.54
C MET A 400 7.74 -10.58 -36.03
N VAL A 401 8.33 -9.70 -35.21
CA VAL A 401 7.70 -8.47 -34.71
C VAL A 401 8.14 -7.29 -35.59
N ARG A 402 7.17 -6.57 -36.14
CA ARG A 402 7.39 -5.30 -36.84
C ARG A 402 6.84 -4.17 -35.99
N TYR A 403 7.60 -3.09 -35.91
CA TYR A 403 7.30 -1.94 -35.05
C TYR A 403 6.82 -0.78 -35.91
N ALA A 404 5.72 -0.14 -35.48
CA ALA A 404 5.15 1.07 -36.04
C ALA A 404 5.14 2.18 -34.99
N ASP A 405 4.69 3.38 -35.37
CA ASP A 405 4.65 4.53 -34.45
C ASP A 405 3.58 4.35 -33.36
N ASP A 406 2.45 3.73 -33.69
CA ASP A 406 1.29 3.51 -32.82
C ASP A 406 1.24 2.12 -32.16
N GLY A 407 2.17 1.23 -32.50
CA GLY A 407 2.21 -0.11 -31.93
C GLY A 407 3.14 -1.09 -32.67
N LEU A 408 2.72 -2.35 -32.71
CA LEU A 408 3.45 -3.43 -33.34
C LEU A 408 2.51 -4.39 -34.08
N THR A 409 3.07 -5.13 -35.03
CA THR A 409 2.40 -6.24 -35.70
C THR A 409 3.26 -7.50 -35.58
N MET A 410 2.62 -8.61 -35.23
CA MET A 410 3.24 -9.93 -35.15
C MET A 410 2.78 -10.76 -36.34
N GLU A 411 3.72 -11.39 -37.05
CA GLU A 411 3.44 -12.27 -38.19
C GLU A 411 3.82 -13.70 -37.84
N ILE A 412 2.89 -14.46 -37.25
CA ILE A 412 3.10 -15.87 -36.92
C ILE A 412 2.41 -16.71 -37.99
N LYS A 413 2.95 -17.91 -38.31
CA LYS A 413 2.52 -18.76 -39.45
C LYS A 413 0.99 -18.98 -39.58
N SER A 414 0.22 -18.81 -38.51
CA SER A 414 -1.23 -19.01 -38.47
C SER A 414 -2.07 -17.74 -38.26
N VAL A 415 -1.49 -16.64 -37.76
CA VAL A 415 -2.24 -15.42 -37.37
C VAL A 415 -1.34 -14.19 -37.50
N SER A 416 -1.87 -13.13 -38.12
CA SER A 416 -1.30 -11.79 -37.99
C SER A 416 -2.12 -10.99 -36.98
N GLN A 417 -1.47 -10.46 -35.96
CA GLN A 417 -2.10 -9.68 -34.90
C GLN A 417 -1.37 -8.35 -34.75
N ALA A 418 -2.14 -7.25 -34.68
CA ALA A 418 -1.64 -5.93 -34.36
C ALA A 418 -1.95 -5.62 -32.88
N LEU A 419 -1.03 -4.97 -32.20
CA LEU A 419 -1.19 -4.46 -30.83
C LEU A 419 -0.75 -3.00 -30.80
N THR A 420 -1.57 -2.13 -30.23
CA THR A 420 -1.17 -0.77 -29.87
C THR A 420 -0.23 -0.76 -28.67
N TRP A 421 0.48 0.34 -28.43
CA TRP A 421 1.32 0.47 -27.23
C TRP A 421 0.54 0.40 -25.92
N ASP A 422 -0.70 0.90 -25.89
CA ASP A 422 -1.57 0.81 -24.72
C ASP A 422 -1.99 -0.66 -24.46
N GLU A 423 -2.29 -1.42 -25.50
CA GLU A 423 -2.62 -2.85 -25.39
C GLU A 423 -1.41 -3.68 -24.93
N LEU A 424 -0.21 -3.41 -25.47
CA LEU A 424 1.01 -4.08 -25.02
C LEU A 424 1.31 -3.79 -23.54
N SER A 425 1.13 -2.54 -23.12
CA SER A 425 1.33 -2.13 -21.73
C SER A 425 0.32 -2.81 -20.81
N ASP A 426 -0.96 -2.88 -21.21
CA ASP A 426 -1.98 -3.61 -20.45
C ASP A 426 -1.65 -5.10 -20.34
N GLU A 427 -1.23 -5.75 -21.43
CA GLU A 427 -0.80 -7.16 -21.40
C GLU A 427 0.37 -7.38 -20.44
N LEU A 428 1.35 -6.48 -20.42
CA LEU A 428 2.52 -6.57 -19.54
C LEU A 428 2.13 -6.40 -18.07
N PHE A 429 1.37 -5.36 -17.72
CA PHE A 429 0.89 -5.18 -16.34
C PHE A 429 -0.03 -6.32 -15.91
N MET A 430 -0.85 -6.85 -16.81
CA MET A 430 -1.68 -8.02 -16.56
C MET A 430 -0.83 -9.28 -16.32
N ALA A 431 0.27 -9.46 -17.06
CA ALA A 431 1.23 -10.55 -16.85
C ALA A 431 1.91 -10.45 -15.48
N CYS A 432 2.37 -9.24 -15.09
CA CYS A 432 2.92 -8.99 -13.76
C CYS A 432 1.88 -9.30 -12.67
N GLU A 433 0.65 -8.80 -12.80
CA GLU A 433 -0.45 -9.04 -11.85
C GLU A 433 -0.76 -10.53 -11.69
N SER A 434 -0.82 -11.28 -12.80
CA SER A 434 -1.02 -12.73 -12.81
C SER A 434 0.13 -13.47 -12.11
N ALA A 435 1.37 -13.12 -12.43
CA ALA A 435 2.54 -13.75 -11.85
C ALA A 435 2.68 -13.46 -10.34
N MET A 436 2.49 -12.19 -9.94
CA MET A 436 2.44 -11.78 -8.53
C MET A 436 1.40 -12.58 -7.75
N GLY A 437 0.15 -12.59 -8.24
CA GLY A 437 -0.94 -13.29 -7.57
C GLY A 437 -0.69 -14.78 -7.42
N CYS A 438 -0.19 -15.44 -8.46
CA CYS A 438 0.15 -16.86 -8.41
C CYS A 438 1.31 -17.18 -7.47
N LEU A 439 2.35 -16.35 -7.42
CA LEU A 439 3.48 -16.55 -6.52
C LEU A 439 3.06 -16.37 -5.06
N ILE A 440 2.22 -15.39 -4.73
CA ILE A 440 1.66 -15.27 -3.37
C ILE A 440 0.83 -16.49 -3.01
N GLY A 441 -0.06 -16.95 -3.90
CA GLY A 441 -0.86 -18.16 -3.64
C GLY A 441 0.00 -19.41 -3.44
N LEU A 442 1.09 -19.53 -4.21
CA LEU A 442 2.11 -20.57 -4.04
C LEU A 442 2.81 -20.51 -2.69
N MET A 443 3.35 -19.34 -2.33
CA MET A 443 4.04 -19.12 -1.06
C MET A 443 3.11 -19.34 0.13
N HIS A 444 1.84 -18.92 0.01
CA HIS A 444 0.81 -19.18 1.02
C HIS A 444 0.61 -20.68 1.23
N ALA A 445 0.37 -21.44 0.16
CA ALA A 445 0.19 -22.89 0.24
C ALA A 445 1.43 -23.61 0.81
N LEU A 446 2.63 -23.19 0.42
CA LEU A 446 3.89 -23.73 0.93
C LEU A 446 4.11 -23.40 2.41
N SER A 447 3.75 -22.19 2.86
CA SER A 447 3.83 -21.81 4.28
C SER A 447 2.98 -22.70 5.18
N ARG A 448 1.81 -23.14 4.68
CA ARG A 448 0.93 -24.07 5.40
C ARG A 448 1.50 -25.49 5.51
N LEU A 449 2.45 -25.83 4.63
CA LEU A 449 3.21 -27.07 4.70
C LEU A 449 4.50 -26.93 5.54
N GLY A 450 4.73 -25.77 6.17
CA GLY A 450 5.89 -25.52 7.01
C GLY A 450 7.12 -25.01 6.25
N HIS A 451 7.00 -24.70 4.96
CA HIS A 451 8.10 -24.10 4.19
C HIS A 451 8.09 -22.58 4.38
N SER A 452 9.19 -22.03 4.89
CA SER A 452 9.35 -20.57 5.05
C SER A 452 10.17 -20.00 3.90
N PHE A 453 9.73 -18.84 3.40
CA PHE A 453 10.46 -18.02 2.44
C PHE A 453 11.09 -16.79 3.12
N GLY A 454 10.95 -16.69 4.45
CA GLY A 454 11.63 -15.70 5.25
C GLY A 454 13.09 -16.09 5.42
N HIS A 455 13.96 -15.60 4.54
CA HIS A 455 15.35 -15.43 4.94
C HIS A 455 15.42 -14.47 6.13
N ARG A 456 16.40 -14.64 7.02
CA ARG A 456 16.68 -13.67 8.10
C ARG A 456 16.87 -12.24 7.55
N ASP A 457 17.27 -12.13 6.28
CA ASP A 457 17.39 -10.90 5.51
C ASP A 457 16.25 -10.78 4.46
N GLY A 458 14.99 -11.04 4.85
CA GLY A 458 13.86 -11.22 3.93
C GLY A 458 13.63 -10.11 2.90
N TYR A 459 14.16 -8.90 3.10
CA TYR A 459 14.14 -7.81 2.12
C TYR A 459 15.10 -8.04 0.93
N ARG A 460 16.18 -8.82 1.09
CA ARG A 460 17.13 -9.14 0.01
C ARG A 460 16.51 -10.02 -1.07
N ALA A 461 15.52 -10.84 -0.70
CA ALA A 461 14.73 -11.61 -1.66
C ALA A 461 13.94 -10.73 -2.66
N PHE A 462 13.78 -9.44 -2.34
CA PHE A 462 13.19 -8.43 -3.22
C PHE A 462 14.25 -7.61 -3.97
N GLY A 463 15.54 -7.94 -3.85
CA GLY A 463 16.63 -7.18 -4.51
C GLY A 463 16.88 -5.83 -3.86
N ILE A 464 16.26 -5.60 -2.70
CA ILE A 464 16.48 -4.40 -1.90
C ILE A 464 17.85 -4.58 -1.22
N SER A 465 18.77 -3.68 -1.53
CA SER A 465 20.04 -3.63 -0.80
C SER A 465 19.76 -3.31 0.68
N PRO A 466 20.58 -3.83 1.61
CA PRO A 466 20.52 -3.41 3.01
C PRO A 466 20.53 -1.88 3.19
N GLU A 467 21.27 -1.18 2.34
CA GLU A 467 21.30 0.29 2.26
C GLU A 467 19.93 0.89 1.92
N ALA A 468 19.29 0.41 0.85
CA ALA A 468 17.99 0.92 0.43
C ALA A 468 16.92 0.66 1.50
N MET A 469 16.93 -0.52 2.13
CA MET A 469 15.99 -0.84 3.21
C MET A 469 16.24 0.01 4.47
N LEU A 470 17.50 0.29 4.80
CA LEU A 470 17.86 1.20 5.88
C LEU A 470 17.37 2.62 5.57
N SER A 471 17.59 3.11 4.35
CA SER A 471 17.11 4.42 3.91
C SER A 471 15.59 4.53 3.97
N ALA A 472 14.87 3.50 3.52
CA ALA A 472 13.42 3.38 3.65
C ALA A 472 12.95 3.47 5.10
N THR A 473 13.59 2.68 5.97
CA THR A 473 13.25 2.60 7.40
C THR A 473 13.49 3.92 8.11
N LEU A 474 14.57 4.64 7.78
CA LEU A 474 14.83 5.95 8.37
C LEU A 474 13.84 7.02 7.85
N ARG A 475 13.46 6.97 6.56
CA ARG A 475 12.40 7.84 6.02
C ARG A 475 11.06 7.59 6.72
N LEU A 476 10.74 6.34 7.04
CA LEU A 476 9.57 5.97 7.85
C LEU A 476 9.60 6.57 9.25
N MET A 477 10.78 6.69 9.84
CA MET A 477 10.97 7.31 11.16
C MET A 477 10.95 8.86 11.09
N GLY A 478 10.61 9.43 9.93
CA GLY A 478 10.52 10.88 9.73
C GLY A 478 11.85 11.55 9.37
N CYS A 479 12.91 10.77 9.11
CA CYS A 479 14.19 11.32 8.68
C CYS A 479 14.17 11.69 7.20
N SER A 480 14.95 12.70 6.82
CA SER A 480 15.14 13.13 5.42
C SER A 480 16.63 13.15 5.06
N ASN A 481 16.97 13.35 3.78
CA ASN A 481 18.36 13.42 3.29
C ASN A 481 19.25 12.23 3.70
N VAL A 482 18.67 11.03 3.75
CA VAL A 482 19.39 9.83 4.17
C VAL A 482 20.40 9.41 3.09
N SER A 483 21.68 9.39 3.44
CA SER A 483 22.76 8.81 2.66
C SER A 483 23.53 7.78 3.48
N LEU A 484 24.09 6.77 2.81
CA LEU A 484 24.88 5.74 3.45
C LEU A 484 26.23 5.62 2.74
N GLU A 485 27.29 5.56 3.53
CA GLU A 485 28.65 5.28 3.08
C GLU A 485 29.13 4.01 3.79
N GLU A 486 29.49 3.00 3.01
CA GLU A 486 30.13 1.80 3.54
C GLU A 486 31.66 1.93 3.45
N THR A 487 32.35 1.69 4.57
CA THR A 487 33.81 1.66 4.64
C THR A 487 34.26 0.50 5.52
N ARG A 488 34.91 -0.52 4.93
CA ARG A 488 35.59 -1.66 5.60
C ARG A 488 35.01 -2.03 6.98
N GLY A 489 33.84 -2.68 6.98
CA GLY A 489 33.20 -3.16 8.22
C GLY A 489 32.53 -2.07 9.07
N THR A 490 32.36 -0.87 8.52
CA THR A 490 31.66 0.27 9.13
C THR A 490 30.64 0.83 8.17
N TRP A 491 29.44 1.12 8.68
CA TRP A 491 28.45 1.94 7.98
C TRP A 491 28.41 3.33 8.58
N ARG A 492 28.45 4.35 7.73
CA ARG A 492 28.19 5.75 8.08
C ARG A 492 26.91 6.19 7.41
N VAL A 493 25.91 6.54 8.20
CA VAL A 493 24.62 7.03 7.75
C VAL A 493 24.55 8.52 8.04
N THR A 494 24.33 9.35 7.02
CA THR A 494 24.08 10.79 7.20
C THR A 494 22.61 11.07 6.94
N LEU A 495 21.94 11.84 7.80
CA LEU A 495 20.51 12.11 7.68
C LEU A 495 20.12 13.41 8.40
N THR A 496 18.94 13.93 8.07
CA THR A 496 18.28 15.02 8.80
C THR A 496 17.18 14.42 9.70
N VAL A 497 17.18 14.75 10.99
CA VAL A 497 16.18 14.25 11.96
C VAL A 497 15.18 15.34 12.38
N PRO A 498 13.96 14.95 12.78
CA PRO A 498 13.08 15.81 13.58
C PRO A 498 13.72 16.25 14.90
N VAL A 499 13.30 17.41 15.43
CA VAL A 499 13.92 18.08 16.59
C VAL A 499 13.93 17.23 17.87
N ASP A 500 12.98 16.31 18.03
CA ASP A 500 12.80 15.50 19.24
C ASP A 500 13.22 14.02 19.07
N THR A 501 13.91 13.68 17.97
CA THR A 501 14.25 12.29 17.68
C THR A 501 15.51 11.85 18.43
N GLN A 502 15.37 10.78 19.25
CA GLN A 502 16.49 10.13 19.92
C GLN A 502 17.29 9.28 18.93
N LEU A 503 18.59 9.55 18.79
CA LEU A 503 19.43 8.87 17.81
C LEU A 503 19.63 7.40 18.18
N THR A 504 19.64 7.09 19.48
CA THR A 504 19.74 5.70 19.95
C THR A 504 18.55 4.84 19.51
N VAL A 505 17.35 5.44 19.44
CA VAL A 505 16.13 4.77 18.93
C VAL A 505 16.24 4.53 17.42
N LEU A 506 16.76 5.50 16.66
CA LEU A 506 17.02 5.32 15.23
C LEU A 506 18.00 4.17 14.98
N ALA A 507 19.13 4.16 15.69
CA ALA A 507 20.15 3.13 15.56
C ALA A 507 19.61 1.73 15.90
N ALA A 508 18.84 1.62 16.98
CA ALA A 508 18.17 0.37 17.35
C ALA A 508 17.15 -0.08 16.29
N GLY A 509 16.38 0.85 15.73
CA GLY A 509 15.36 0.56 14.70
C GLY A 509 15.94 -0.03 13.41
N VAL A 510 17.15 0.35 13.03
CA VAL A 510 17.81 -0.16 11.81
C VAL A 510 18.78 -1.31 12.05
N ALA A 511 19.01 -1.70 13.31
CA ALA A 511 20.01 -2.69 13.70
C ALA A 511 19.88 -4.04 12.99
N ALA A 512 18.65 -4.50 12.80
CA ALA A 512 18.35 -5.76 12.12
C ALA A 512 18.67 -5.72 10.62
N LEU A 513 18.81 -4.53 10.05
CA LEU A 513 19.12 -4.32 8.63
C LEU A 513 20.62 -4.28 8.36
N VAL A 514 21.45 -4.15 9.41
CA VAL A 514 22.89 -4.01 9.28
C VAL A 514 23.56 -5.37 9.00
N PRO A 515 24.23 -5.56 7.86
CA PRO A 515 24.89 -6.80 7.46
C PRO A 515 25.86 -7.36 8.51
N GLN A 516 26.06 -8.67 8.51
CA GLN A 516 26.86 -9.36 9.53
C GLN A 516 28.34 -8.94 9.55
N ASP A 517 28.87 -8.58 8.40
CA ASP A 517 30.23 -8.08 8.17
C ASP A 517 30.45 -6.64 8.65
N ILE A 518 29.37 -5.89 8.91
CA ILE A 518 29.43 -4.56 9.50
C ILE A 518 29.46 -4.67 11.02
N SER A 519 30.57 -4.22 11.59
CA SER A 519 30.86 -4.24 13.02
C SER A 519 30.44 -2.95 13.73
N THR A 520 30.48 -1.82 13.02
CA THR A 520 30.28 -0.48 13.57
C THR A 520 29.26 0.31 12.75
N LEU A 521 28.33 0.98 13.43
CA LEU A 521 27.36 1.90 12.81
C LEU A 521 27.63 3.31 13.35
N THR A 522 27.73 4.27 12.44
CA THR A 522 27.84 5.70 12.74
C THR A 522 26.66 6.42 12.11
N VAL A 523 25.86 7.12 12.91
CA VAL A 523 24.74 7.96 12.48
C VAL A 523 25.14 9.41 12.67
N ILE A 524 25.19 10.16 11.58
CA ILE A 524 25.46 11.59 11.53
C ILE A 524 24.12 12.28 11.26
N ALA A 525 23.55 12.90 12.28
CA ALA A 525 22.24 13.52 12.24
C ALA A 525 22.34 15.04 12.25
N ASP A 526 21.72 15.70 11.28
CA ASP A 526 21.46 17.14 11.32
C ASP A 526 20.11 17.41 11.97
N SER A 527 20.11 18.14 13.09
CA SER A 527 18.91 18.61 13.78
C SER A 527 18.99 20.12 13.94
N SER A 528 18.07 20.85 13.30
CA SER A 528 17.97 22.31 13.36
C SER A 528 19.27 23.06 13.02
N GLY A 529 20.12 22.50 12.13
CA GLY A 529 21.39 23.09 11.71
C GLY A 529 22.58 22.74 12.60
N ASN A 530 22.39 21.90 13.62
CA ASN A 530 23.48 21.31 14.41
C ASN A 530 23.67 19.85 14.01
N GLN A 531 24.91 19.48 13.76
CA GLN A 531 25.28 18.10 13.44
C GLN A 531 25.68 17.35 14.71
N HIS A 532 25.08 16.19 14.91
CA HIS A 532 25.36 15.27 16.00
C HIS A 532 25.81 13.91 15.47
N ILE A 533 26.76 13.27 16.13
CA ILE A 533 27.35 11.99 15.70
C ILE A 533 27.13 10.94 16.77
N LEU A 534 26.33 9.92 16.45
CA LEU A 534 26.17 8.72 17.26
C LEU A 534 26.96 7.56 16.64
N SER A 535 27.86 6.90 17.37
CA SER A 535 28.67 5.80 16.83
C SER A 535 28.88 4.68 17.83
N GLY A 536 28.81 3.41 17.38
CA GLY A 536 29.12 2.27 18.22
C GLY A 536 28.97 0.90 17.55
N PRO A 537 29.26 -0.19 18.29
CA PRO A 537 29.23 -1.55 17.76
C PRO A 537 27.80 -2.06 17.53
N VAL A 538 27.58 -2.64 16.35
CA VAL A 538 26.27 -3.15 15.87
C VAL A 538 25.85 -4.44 16.58
N ALA A 539 26.82 -5.27 16.96
CA ALA A 539 26.56 -6.56 17.61
C ALA A 539 25.71 -6.40 18.89
N LEU A 540 25.79 -5.23 19.54
CA LEU A 540 25.00 -4.91 20.73
C LEU A 540 23.55 -4.53 20.43
N LEU A 541 23.25 -4.11 19.20
CA LEU A 541 21.91 -3.72 18.78
C LEU A 541 21.05 -4.92 18.34
N ARG A 542 21.68 -6.02 17.90
CA ARG A 542 21.00 -7.23 17.40
C ARG A 542 20.16 -8.00 18.45
N PRO A 543 20.54 -8.07 19.74
CA PRO A 543 19.73 -8.73 20.78
C PRO A 543 18.41 -8.00 21.08
N PHE A 544 18.26 -6.72 20.72
CA PHE A 544 17.05 -5.94 21.00
C PHE A 544 15.83 -6.34 20.14
N SER A 545 15.99 -7.28 19.19
CA SER A 545 14.90 -7.80 18.37
C SER A 545 14.32 -9.14 18.86
N ASP A 546 14.91 -9.78 19.88
CA ASP A 546 14.46 -11.07 20.41
C ASP A 546 13.61 -10.85 21.67
N THR A 547 12.28 -10.80 21.51
CA THR A 547 11.30 -10.40 22.54
C THR A 547 11.03 -11.46 23.63
N THR A 548 11.92 -12.44 23.82
CA THR A 548 11.71 -13.57 24.75
C THR A 548 12.44 -13.39 26.09
N ASP A 549 12.45 -12.17 26.64
CA ASP A 549 12.96 -11.88 28.00
C ASP A 549 11.80 -11.58 28.97
N PRO A 550 11.25 -12.59 29.67
CA PRO A 550 10.08 -12.45 30.54
C PRO A 550 10.33 -11.58 31.79
N ASP A 551 11.58 -11.29 32.14
CA ASP A 551 11.94 -10.56 33.37
C ASP A 551 12.50 -9.15 33.13
N ASN A 552 12.59 -8.69 31.87
CA ASN A 552 13.17 -7.38 31.47
C ASN A 552 14.64 -7.14 31.90
N ASP A 553 15.29 -8.15 32.47
CA ASP A 553 16.60 -8.03 33.14
C ASP A 553 17.77 -8.07 32.15
N GLN A 554 17.68 -8.85 31.07
CA GLN A 554 18.70 -8.86 30.02
C GLN A 554 18.59 -7.60 29.17
N TYR A 555 17.37 -7.10 28.98
CA TYR A 555 17.12 -5.83 28.29
C TYR A 555 17.82 -4.65 28.98
N GLY A 556 17.69 -4.49 30.30
CA GLY A 556 18.33 -3.40 31.04
C GLY A 556 19.86 -3.45 31.00
N ILE A 557 20.45 -4.65 31.12
CA ILE A 557 21.91 -4.86 31.00
C ILE A 557 22.39 -4.56 29.58
N ALA A 558 21.66 -5.03 28.55
CA ALA A 558 21.99 -4.78 27.15
C ALA A 558 21.90 -3.29 26.80
N ALA A 559 20.85 -2.59 27.27
CA ALA A 559 20.67 -1.14 27.09
C ALA A 559 21.80 -0.34 27.72
N THR A 560 22.15 -0.66 28.97
CA THR A 560 23.27 0.01 29.68
C THR A 560 24.60 -0.25 28.97
N ARG A 561 24.85 -1.50 28.54
CA ARG A 561 26.05 -1.86 27.76
C ARG A 561 26.14 -1.07 26.46
N MET A 562 25.03 -1.02 25.71
CA MET A 562 24.93 -0.31 24.44
C MET A 562 25.23 1.17 24.65
N GLN A 563 24.52 1.84 25.56
CA GLN A 563 24.69 3.27 25.80
C GLN A 563 26.10 3.63 26.31
N ARG A 564 26.77 2.74 27.05
CA ARG A 564 28.12 2.99 27.54
C ARG A 564 29.19 2.82 26.45
N LEU A 565 29.03 1.83 25.56
CA LEU A 565 29.97 1.54 24.48
C LEU A 565 29.73 2.39 23.22
N TRP A 566 28.54 2.96 23.10
CA TRP A 566 28.22 3.93 22.07
C TRP A 566 28.65 5.33 22.49
N THR A 567 29.00 6.15 21.51
CA THR A 567 29.44 7.53 21.70
C THR A 567 28.52 8.49 20.98
N TYR A 568 28.20 9.61 21.62
CA TYR A 568 27.51 10.77 21.09
C TYR A 568 28.45 11.97 21.14
N ASP A 569 28.73 12.57 19.97
CA ASP A 569 29.71 13.65 19.80
C ASP A 569 31.08 13.34 20.42
N GLY A 570 31.51 12.08 20.27
CA GLY A 570 32.79 11.56 20.76
C GLY A 570 32.83 11.24 22.27
N LYS A 571 31.73 11.42 23.01
CA LYS A 571 31.62 11.06 24.42
C LYS A 571 30.69 9.86 24.60
N PRO A 572 30.93 8.95 25.55
CA PRO A 572 30.00 7.85 25.84
C PRO A 572 28.58 8.38 26.09
N CYS A 573 27.54 7.73 25.53
CA CYS A 573 26.16 8.21 25.70
C CYS A 573 25.72 8.22 27.17
N ILE A 574 26.33 7.36 28.00
CA ILE A 574 26.24 7.43 29.45
C ILE A 574 27.62 7.40 30.11
N GLU A 575 27.74 8.19 31.17
CA GLU A 575 28.94 8.21 32.00
C GLU A 575 29.03 6.98 32.90
N GLU A 576 30.26 6.66 33.32
CA GLU A 576 30.56 5.56 34.23
C GLU A 576 29.78 5.67 35.54
N ALA A 577 29.62 6.89 36.07
CA ALA A 577 28.84 7.14 37.28
C ALA A 577 27.39 6.67 37.15
N LEU A 578 26.77 6.81 35.97
CA LEU A 578 25.40 6.36 35.74
C LEU A 578 25.33 4.84 35.66
N VAL A 579 26.31 4.19 35.02
CA VAL A 579 26.42 2.72 34.98
C VAL A 579 26.55 2.16 36.39
N ARG A 580 27.42 2.77 37.22
CA ARG A 580 27.61 2.39 38.63
C ARG A 580 26.34 2.59 39.45
N ALA A 581 25.68 3.73 39.32
CA ALA A 581 24.43 4.02 40.03
C ALA A 581 23.31 3.05 39.64
N TRP A 582 23.13 2.79 38.34
CA TRP A 582 22.15 1.84 37.83
C TRP A 582 22.47 0.41 38.33
N ALA A 583 23.69 -0.07 38.13
CA ALA A 583 24.09 -1.41 38.55
C ALA A 583 23.94 -1.61 40.07
N ALA A 584 24.27 -0.59 40.87
CA ALA A 584 24.04 -0.59 42.31
C ALA A 584 22.56 -0.71 42.69
N GLN A 585 21.66 0.02 42.01
CA GLN A 585 20.23 -0.12 42.23
C GLN A 585 19.74 -1.53 41.89
N GLN A 586 20.27 -2.12 40.81
CA GLN A 586 19.96 -3.52 40.45
C GLN A 586 20.44 -4.51 41.52
N VAL A 587 21.58 -4.25 42.17
CA VAL A 587 22.10 -5.08 43.27
C VAL A 587 21.15 -5.04 44.47
N VAL A 588 20.62 -3.88 44.85
CA VAL A 588 19.67 -3.76 45.97
C VAL A 588 18.42 -4.60 45.70
N THR A 589 17.89 -4.55 44.48
CA THR A 589 16.76 -5.39 44.05
C THR A 589 17.12 -6.87 44.09
N ALA A 590 18.29 -7.25 43.57
CA ALA A 590 18.75 -8.63 43.51
C ALA A 590 19.00 -9.24 44.90
N LEU A 591 19.47 -8.46 45.87
CA LEU A 591 19.70 -8.90 47.25
C LEU A 591 18.41 -9.06 48.05
N SER A 592 17.28 -8.57 47.54
CA SER A 592 15.96 -8.62 48.20
C SER A 592 15.10 -9.83 47.77
N GLY A 593 15.53 -10.62 46.78
CA GLY A 593 14.80 -11.78 46.24
C GLY A 593 15.59 -13.09 46.28
N ASP A 594 14.91 -14.24 46.12
CA ASP A 594 15.53 -15.57 46.34
C ASP A 594 15.88 -16.34 45.05
N ALA A 595 16.93 -17.18 45.15
CA ALA A 595 17.56 -18.08 44.16
C ALA A 595 18.16 -17.49 42.86
N GLN A 596 17.59 -16.46 42.23
CA GLN A 596 18.11 -15.91 40.95
C GLN A 596 19.17 -14.79 41.11
N SER A 597 19.39 -14.32 42.33
CA SER A 597 20.26 -13.17 42.65
C SER A 597 21.72 -13.35 42.20
N ILE A 598 22.31 -14.53 42.36
CA ILE A 598 23.71 -14.79 41.98
C ILE A 598 23.92 -14.75 40.45
N ALA A 599 22.97 -15.28 39.68
CA ALA A 599 23.06 -15.25 38.21
C ALA A 599 23.03 -13.80 37.69
N ARG A 600 22.14 -12.99 38.26
CA ARG A 600 22.04 -11.55 37.95
C ARG A 600 23.29 -10.77 38.33
N LEU A 601 23.82 -10.97 39.53
CA LEU A 601 25.07 -10.33 39.96
C LEU A 601 26.26 -10.72 39.07
N ARG A 602 26.30 -11.97 38.59
CA ARG A 602 27.31 -12.40 37.59
C ARG A 602 27.14 -11.68 36.26
N ALA A 603 25.91 -11.48 35.79
CA ALA A 603 25.65 -10.75 34.55
C ALA A 603 26.04 -9.27 34.66
N LEU A 604 25.72 -8.61 35.78
CA LEU A 604 26.16 -7.24 36.08
C LEU A 604 27.69 -7.15 36.16
N ARG A 605 28.37 -8.15 36.74
CA ARG A 605 29.83 -8.18 36.78
C ARG A 605 30.43 -8.32 35.38
N THR A 606 29.83 -9.15 34.53
CA THR A 606 30.23 -9.26 33.13
C THR A 606 30.06 -7.92 32.40
N LEU A 607 28.96 -7.18 32.67
CA LEU A 607 28.80 -5.82 32.16
C LEU A 607 29.93 -4.90 32.61
N ALA A 608 30.29 -4.90 33.90
CA ALA A 608 31.37 -4.07 34.44
C ALA A 608 32.71 -4.34 33.74
N PHE A 609 33.06 -5.61 33.51
CA PHE A 609 34.24 -5.97 32.72
C PHE A 609 34.19 -5.50 31.27
N GLN A 610 33.01 -5.54 30.64
CA GLN A 610 32.85 -5.13 29.23
C GLN A 610 32.90 -3.61 29.03
N VAL A 611 32.67 -2.83 30.08
CA VAL A 611 32.76 -1.36 30.05
C VAL A 611 34.04 -0.85 30.72
N ASP A 612 35.00 -1.74 30.97
CA ASP A 612 36.30 -1.49 31.61
C ASP A 612 36.22 -0.84 33.01
N ASP A 613 35.12 -1.07 33.75
CA ASP A 613 34.93 -0.57 35.12
C ASP A 613 35.40 -1.62 36.15
N THR A 614 36.70 -1.61 36.43
CA THR A 614 37.35 -2.53 37.37
C THR A 614 36.81 -2.41 38.79
N GLU A 615 36.53 -1.20 39.26
CA GLU A 615 36.04 -0.95 40.62
C GLU A 615 34.61 -1.51 40.79
N LEU A 616 33.74 -1.33 39.79
CA LEU A 616 32.41 -1.93 39.80
C LEU A 616 32.49 -3.47 39.73
N ALA A 617 33.41 -4.03 38.95
CA ALA A 617 33.58 -5.48 38.83
C ALA A 617 34.05 -6.11 40.16
N GLU A 618 34.94 -5.44 40.89
CA GLU A 618 35.37 -5.82 42.24
C GLU A 618 34.22 -5.75 43.24
N ALA A 619 33.48 -4.64 43.25
CA ALA A 619 32.33 -4.44 44.12
C ALA A 619 31.23 -5.50 43.89
N LEU A 620 30.95 -5.85 42.63
CA LEU A 620 30.00 -6.90 42.28
C LEU A 620 30.52 -8.30 42.63
N THR A 621 31.83 -8.53 42.55
CA THR A 621 32.46 -9.78 43.03
C THR A 621 32.31 -9.91 44.55
N ALA A 622 32.51 -8.82 45.29
CA ALA A 622 32.25 -8.74 46.72
C ALA A 622 30.77 -8.99 47.04
N ALA A 623 29.84 -8.40 46.28
CA ALA A 623 28.40 -8.67 46.44
C ALA A 623 28.07 -10.16 46.26
N ILE A 624 28.56 -10.81 45.19
CA ILE A 624 28.37 -12.26 44.97
C ILE A 624 28.91 -13.07 46.16
N ARG A 625 30.09 -12.70 46.67
CA ARG A 625 30.72 -13.36 47.82
C ARG A 625 29.91 -13.16 49.10
N SER A 626 29.42 -11.95 49.35
CA SER A 626 28.56 -11.62 50.48
C SER A 626 27.24 -12.38 50.45
N THR A 627 26.60 -12.50 49.27
CA THR A 627 25.36 -13.29 49.13
C THR A 627 25.58 -14.77 49.46
N ARG A 628 26.77 -15.32 49.15
CA ARG A 628 27.11 -16.72 49.44
C ARG A 628 27.50 -16.99 50.89
N LEU A 629 28.21 -16.06 51.52
CA LEU A 629 28.74 -16.20 52.87
C LEU A 629 27.81 -15.64 53.96
N GLY A 630 26.80 -14.85 53.58
CA GLY A 630 25.92 -14.17 54.52
C GLY A 630 26.69 -13.23 55.46
N GLY A 631 26.32 -13.22 56.74
CA GLY A 631 26.95 -12.38 57.78
C GLY A 631 28.41 -12.73 58.11
N THR A 632 29.01 -13.74 57.46
CA THR A 632 30.41 -14.16 57.68
C THR A 632 31.41 -13.55 56.68
N ALA A 633 30.95 -12.64 55.80
CA ALA A 633 31.82 -11.94 54.87
C ALA A 633 32.88 -11.09 55.60
N ASP A 634 34.12 -11.11 55.09
CA ASP A 634 35.23 -10.33 55.63
C ASP A 634 35.01 -8.81 55.48
N ARG A 635 35.77 -8.02 56.26
CA ARG A 635 35.59 -6.55 56.32
C ARG A 635 35.77 -5.88 54.95
N GLU A 636 36.72 -6.37 54.16
CA GLU A 636 36.99 -5.89 52.80
C GLU A 636 35.79 -6.12 51.86
N THR A 637 35.16 -7.30 51.92
CA THR A 637 33.93 -7.59 51.17
C THR A 637 32.79 -6.65 51.59
N GLN A 638 32.66 -6.36 52.89
CA GLN A 638 31.63 -5.44 53.39
C GLN A 638 31.87 -3.98 52.94
N GLU A 639 33.12 -3.52 52.94
CA GLU A 639 33.50 -2.18 52.45
C GLU A 639 33.19 -2.02 50.95
N LEU A 640 33.51 -3.03 50.13
CA LEU A 640 33.20 -3.02 48.69
C LEU A 640 31.70 -3.08 48.40
N VAL A 641 30.91 -3.80 49.19
CA VAL A 641 29.44 -3.80 49.09
C VAL A 641 28.85 -2.45 49.52
N ALA A 642 29.43 -1.78 50.52
CA ALA A 642 29.00 -0.44 50.93
C ALA A 642 29.19 0.61 49.82
N LYS A 643 30.20 0.45 48.95
CA LYS A 643 30.37 1.30 47.76
C LYS A 643 29.16 1.22 46.82
N LEU A 644 28.58 0.03 46.63
CA LEU A 644 27.36 -0.13 45.81
C LEU A 644 26.21 0.68 46.40
N ALA A 645 25.99 0.64 47.72
CA ALA A 645 24.95 1.44 48.37
C ALA A 645 25.17 2.96 48.18
N ALA A 646 26.42 3.42 48.22
CA ALA A 646 26.78 4.81 47.96
C ALA A 646 26.52 5.22 46.50
N TRP A 647 26.89 4.38 45.53
CA TRP A 647 26.61 4.66 44.11
C TRP A 647 25.12 4.66 43.81
N GLY A 648 24.34 3.72 44.36
CA GLY A 648 22.89 3.64 44.12
C GLY A 648 22.07 4.80 44.70
N SER A 649 22.62 5.52 45.69
CA SER A 649 21.99 6.67 46.35
C SER A 649 22.43 8.03 45.79
N THR A 650 23.42 8.05 44.89
CA THR A 650 23.91 9.28 44.26
C THR A 650 23.00 9.64 43.07
N PRO A 651 22.37 10.83 43.05
CA PRO A 651 21.59 11.26 41.89
C PRO A 651 22.53 11.60 40.73
N VAL A 652 22.41 10.85 39.63
CA VAL A 652 23.18 11.08 38.40
C VAL A 652 22.23 11.63 37.33
N PRO A 653 22.45 12.83 36.79
CA PRO A 653 21.62 13.36 35.73
C PRO A 653 21.76 12.51 34.46
N TYR A 654 20.63 12.20 33.81
CA TYR A 654 20.58 11.50 32.53
C TYR A 654 19.79 12.33 31.52
N GLN A 655 20.38 12.59 30.36
CA GLN A 655 19.70 13.16 29.21
C GLN A 655 19.61 12.07 28.14
N PRO A 656 18.41 11.75 27.62
CA PRO A 656 18.26 10.82 26.50
C PRO A 656 19.02 11.33 25.27
N VAL A 657 19.63 10.40 24.53
CA VAL A 657 20.48 10.64 23.37
C VAL A 657 19.86 10.12 22.08
#